data_AF-A0A970UL16-F1
#
_entry.id   AF-A0A970UL16-F1
#
_cell.length_a   1.000
_cell.length_b   1.000
_cell.length_c   1.000
_cell.angle_alpha   90.00
_cell.angle_beta   90.00
_cell.angle_gamma   90.00
#
_symmetry.space_group_name_H-M   'P 1'
#
loop_
_entity.id
_entity.type
_entity.pdbx_description
1 polymer ?
#
loop_
_entity_poly.entity_id
_entity_poly.type
_entity_poly.pdbx_seq_one_letter_code
_entity_poly.pdbx_strand_id
1 'polypeptide(L)'
;MDFEFVPHIGQADDAEKDIKGDCCETVDNLLNSDKGEGGFRLGSCYFDMEKLPYPAPRKKYGKRFSYSDFYKHPKREHITEIPVKSLPLSVRSLNGLNKAKICTLKELLSTPIETIQAIPGLGRKSLDEIIEVRGKYLHTLPLYDYILTDKRAAQKTTYYFLRKIGVIPQPITTAKENDCIAARVNEIVEDLGADFCLSVFDDLQSAKRLYHAVREISAQASCLSCAETIAELIGRLNKKIQNAATLPLAEAYCRARCLCEEKRELLTQLLGTCATVTDISQKRFYLCDIAYGLIMDFLGWLSFDIDELGIRLINRAVNKKRYLLSILDMHSRGLTLEAIGCKASVSRERVRQCEAYAVKRLNAADEKPYFMDLVSAILKGEQCITDEDFLSVFRFKGKEILLYLFKLAELDNYEYDKELGMFTREPISLKKAELKKQFAGLPAFLLNKEWPDEINRIAKANGIPYKLAEKAGLAVFKKQKKYYAKRSVTLKDVYERILLDHYPNGIKLYEPEAYARIRELAQKTFGDIKLPQNNRALDARIADVAVLWDRGTYIHPSYIKLDKELMAKIDNYIRNMPRTAISYAELFSIFRDELAAKTNITNRYALQGAIKHTLKDKYYSIKDVISKSPVAKLDFEIDEFVKKHGIVTKAKLMEEFKGLRDSAIFQIINRCPEIISVSNARYIHASALNLKEDDYRIKDLIKKHIRISPLSSKQLMNILLVSDKDFLQRNNITDHYKLYGILSYMFRDEFYFSRPFIAQKGEKSLKGRRC
;
A
#
# COMPACT_ATOMS: atom_id res chain seq x y z
N MET A 1 4.53 29.16 -27.84
CA MET A 1 5.37 30.12 -28.58
C MET A 1 6.81 29.81 -28.21
N ASP A 2 7.50 29.34 -29.24
CA ASP A 2 8.94 29.16 -29.46
C ASP A 2 9.77 28.32 -28.48
N PHE A 3 10.11 27.11 -28.95
CA PHE A 3 11.28 26.35 -28.52
C PHE A 3 12.52 27.01 -29.14
N GLU A 4 13.26 27.78 -28.35
CA GLU A 4 14.60 28.22 -28.75
C GLU A 4 15.55 27.02 -28.76
N PHE A 5 16.07 26.74 -29.94
CA PHE A 5 17.22 25.88 -30.17
C PHE A 5 18.45 26.63 -29.62
N VAL A 6 19.23 26.03 -28.72
CA VAL A 6 20.56 26.53 -28.35
C VAL A 6 21.59 25.88 -29.29
N PRO A 7 22.31 26.64 -30.14
CA PRO A 7 23.51 26.14 -30.80
C PRO A 7 24.74 26.78 -30.15
N HIS A 8 25.54 25.98 -29.45
CA HIS A 8 26.93 26.36 -29.14
C HIS A 8 27.86 25.22 -29.54
N ILE A 9 28.42 25.32 -30.75
CA ILE A 9 29.78 24.87 -31.04
C ILE A 9 30.39 26.01 -31.86
N GLY A 10 31.38 26.69 -31.27
CA GLY A 10 32.14 27.74 -31.93
C GLY A 10 33.01 27.15 -33.04
N GLN A 11 33.01 27.84 -34.18
CA GLN A 11 33.96 27.65 -35.26
C GLN A 11 35.33 28.17 -34.84
N ALA A 12 36.36 27.40 -35.17
CA ALA A 12 37.68 27.92 -35.50
C ALA A 12 38.06 27.25 -36.82
N ASP A 13 38.14 28.07 -37.88
CA ASP A 13 38.69 27.71 -39.18
C ASP A 13 40.24 27.64 -39.09
N ASP A 14 40.81 26.65 -39.77
CA ASP A 14 41.79 26.80 -40.87
C ASP A 14 42.88 25.72 -40.91
N ALA A 15 42.98 25.13 -42.12
CA ALA A 15 44.18 24.69 -42.85
C ALA A 15 45.08 23.57 -42.27
N GLU A 16 45.11 22.40 -42.93
CA GLU A 16 46.14 22.02 -43.92
C GLU A 16 46.11 20.52 -44.29
N LYS A 17 46.07 20.29 -45.61
CA LYS A 17 46.86 19.34 -46.44
C LYS A 17 46.97 17.85 -46.07
N ASP A 18 46.43 17.06 -46.99
CA ASP A 18 47.08 15.93 -47.69
C ASP A 18 48.45 15.46 -47.16
N ILE A 19 48.49 14.25 -46.58
CA ILE A 19 49.57 13.28 -46.81
C ILE A 19 48.95 11.88 -46.92
N LYS A 20 49.00 11.34 -48.14
CA LYS A 20 48.91 9.89 -48.43
C LYS A 20 50.17 9.18 -47.91
N GLY A 21 50.01 7.99 -47.36
CA GLY A 21 51.11 7.08 -47.06
C GLY A 21 50.62 5.71 -46.61
N ASP A 22 50.68 4.76 -47.53
CA ASP A 22 50.42 3.32 -47.38
C ASP A 22 51.26 2.65 -46.28
N CYS A 23 50.70 1.66 -45.58
CA CYS A 23 51.15 0.25 -45.68
C CYS A 23 50.26 -0.70 -44.86
N CYS A 24 49.70 -1.69 -45.58
CA CYS A 24 49.35 -3.07 -45.19
C CYS A 24 50.30 -3.70 -44.13
N GLU A 25 49.99 -4.74 -43.34
CA GLU A 25 49.19 -5.94 -43.62
C GLU A 25 49.01 -6.81 -42.35
N THR A 26 47.87 -7.51 -42.28
CA THR A 26 47.58 -8.86 -41.70
C THR A 26 48.16 -9.36 -40.36
N VAL A 27 47.24 -9.71 -39.43
CA VAL A 27 47.38 -10.89 -38.54
C VAL A 27 45.99 -11.52 -38.31
N ASP A 28 45.53 -12.29 -39.29
CA ASP A 28 44.63 -13.42 -39.07
C ASP A 28 45.53 -14.65 -38.98
N ASN A 29 45.64 -15.26 -37.79
CA ASN A 29 45.93 -16.68 -37.56
C ASN A 29 46.25 -16.94 -36.09
N LEU A 30 45.37 -17.69 -35.43
CA LEU A 30 45.60 -18.68 -34.36
C LEU A 30 44.47 -18.66 -33.31
N LEU A 31 43.29 -19.10 -33.76
CA LEU A 31 42.31 -19.76 -32.91
C LEU A 31 42.41 -21.27 -33.19
N ASN A 32 42.52 -22.06 -32.11
CA ASN A 32 42.12 -23.46 -31.91
C ASN A 32 43.22 -24.35 -31.31
N SER A 33 43.12 -24.63 -30.01
CA SER A 33 43.12 -26.01 -29.47
C SER A 33 42.81 -26.02 -27.96
N ASP A 34 41.52 -26.10 -27.66
CA ASP A 34 40.86 -27.15 -26.87
C ASP A 34 41.55 -27.85 -25.66
N LYS A 35 40.73 -27.95 -24.60
CA LYS A 35 40.55 -29.02 -23.60
C LYS A 35 41.34 -28.98 -22.27
N GLY A 36 40.55 -28.95 -21.18
CA GLY A 36 40.77 -29.85 -20.05
C GLY A 36 40.77 -29.22 -18.65
N GLU A 37 39.59 -29.21 -18.02
CA GLU A 37 39.33 -29.40 -16.58
C GLU A 37 40.28 -28.75 -15.54
N GLY A 38 39.80 -27.68 -14.91
CA GLY A 38 40.44 -27.06 -13.74
C GLY A 38 39.47 -26.94 -12.56
N GLY A 39 39.67 -27.76 -11.54
CA GLY A 39 39.08 -27.58 -10.22
C GLY A 39 39.59 -26.29 -9.57
N PHE A 40 38.67 -25.50 -9.02
CA PHE A 40 38.92 -24.20 -8.41
C PHE A 40 39.87 -24.28 -7.19
N ARG A 41 40.97 -23.53 -7.25
CA ARG A 41 41.62 -22.94 -6.09
C ARG A 41 41.76 -21.44 -6.32
N LEU A 42 41.23 -20.66 -5.38
CA LEU A 42 41.30 -19.20 -5.33
C LEU A 42 42.76 -18.72 -5.44
N GLY A 43 43.05 -17.95 -6.49
CA GLY A 43 44.33 -17.26 -6.70
C GLY A 43 44.14 -15.75 -6.67
N SER A 44 44.92 -15.09 -5.82
CA SER A 44 45.14 -13.64 -5.79
C SER A 44 45.77 -13.16 -7.10
N CYS A 45 45.18 -12.14 -7.72
CA CYS A 45 45.65 -11.52 -8.96
C CYS A 45 47.06 -10.92 -8.82
N TYR A 46 48.03 -11.40 -9.61
CA TYR A 46 49.26 -10.66 -9.93
C TYR A 46 49.72 -10.93 -11.38
N PHE A 47 49.74 -9.84 -12.17
CA PHE A 47 50.65 -9.46 -13.26
C PHE A 47 50.76 -10.25 -14.58
N ASP A 48 50.55 -9.49 -15.65
CA ASP A 48 50.94 -9.79 -17.02
C ASP A 48 52.33 -9.19 -17.29
N MET A 49 53.33 -10.04 -17.52
CA MET A 49 54.74 -9.67 -17.80
C MET A 49 55.35 -10.76 -18.71
N GLU A 50 55.24 -10.55 -20.02
CA GLU A 50 56.05 -11.24 -21.04
C GLU A 50 56.53 -10.24 -22.12
N LYS A 51 57.86 -10.13 -22.26
CA LYS A 51 58.61 -9.92 -23.52
C LYS A 51 60.15 -10.00 -23.32
N LEU A 52 60.72 -11.16 -23.71
CA LEU A 52 62.07 -11.47 -24.27
C LEU A 52 63.37 -11.13 -23.45
N PRO A 53 64.60 -11.55 -23.85
CA PRO A 53 65.27 -12.87 -23.73
C PRO A 53 66.57 -12.89 -22.85
N TYR A 54 67.08 -14.10 -22.53
CA TYR A 54 68.36 -14.57 -21.87
C TYR A 54 69.60 -13.63 -21.80
N PRO A 55 70.62 -13.80 -20.89
CA PRO A 55 71.23 -15.07 -20.45
C PRO A 55 71.75 -15.18 -18.97
N ALA A 56 72.23 -16.38 -18.63
CA ALA A 56 72.77 -16.82 -17.34
C ALA A 56 73.97 -16.00 -16.79
N PRO A 57 74.26 -16.12 -15.47
CA PRO A 57 75.62 -16.52 -15.14
C PRO A 57 75.74 -17.63 -14.08
N ARG A 58 76.75 -18.45 -14.33
CA ARG A 58 77.35 -19.45 -13.45
C ARG A 58 78.11 -18.79 -12.30
N LYS A 59 78.08 -19.46 -11.14
CA LYS A 59 79.19 -20.06 -10.36
C LYS A 59 79.02 -19.83 -8.85
N LYS A 60 78.90 -20.97 -8.16
CA LYS A 60 79.16 -21.17 -6.72
C LYS A 60 80.50 -20.55 -6.36
N TYR A 61 80.58 -19.84 -5.24
CA TYR A 61 81.35 -20.18 -4.04
C TYR A 61 80.98 -19.20 -2.91
N GLY A 62 80.76 -19.73 -1.71
CA GLY A 62 80.43 -18.97 -0.50
C GLY A 62 79.39 -19.70 0.33
N LYS A 63 79.82 -20.25 1.48
CA LYS A 63 79.00 -21.02 2.43
C LYS A 63 77.59 -20.42 2.62
N ARG A 64 76.56 -21.26 2.54
CA ARG A 64 75.20 -20.97 3.04
C ARG A 64 75.29 -20.84 4.57
N PHE A 65 75.28 -19.61 5.07
CA PHE A 65 75.01 -19.36 6.49
C PHE A 65 73.51 -19.53 6.76
N SER A 66 73.18 -20.34 7.76
CA SER A 66 71.83 -20.63 8.22
C SER A 66 71.38 -19.57 9.23
N TYR A 67 70.08 -19.26 9.26
CA TYR A 67 69.50 -18.33 10.24
C TYR A 67 69.72 -18.78 11.70
N SER A 68 69.95 -20.09 11.90
CA SER A 68 70.34 -20.68 13.19
C SER A 68 71.75 -20.27 13.67
N ASP A 69 72.61 -19.81 12.76
CA ASP A 69 74.00 -19.45 13.08
C ASP A 69 74.07 -18.09 13.80
N PHE A 70 73.07 -17.22 13.60
CA PHE A 70 72.97 -15.91 14.27
C PHE A 70 72.52 -16.01 15.74
N TYR A 71 71.74 -17.04 16.11
CA TYR A 71 71.15 -17.16 17.46
C TYR A 71 72.04 -17.85 18.50
N LYS A 72 73.22 -18.38 18.11
CA LYS A 72 74.09 -19.17 19.00
C LYS A 72 75.20 -18.39 19.71
N HIS A 73 75.20 -17.05 19.68
CA HIS A 73 76.27 -16.27 20.29
C HIS A 73 75.81 -15.46 21.51
N PRO A 74 75.93 -16.02 22.73
CA PRO A 74 75.92 -15.21 23.94
C PRO A 74 77.21 -14.37 23.99
N LYS A 75 77.07 -13.10 24.42
CA LYS A 75 78.10 -12.14 24.86
C LYS A 75 79.53 -12.40 24.34
N ARG A 76 79.98 -11.62 23.37
CA ARG A 76 81.40 -11.49 23.02
C ARG A 76 81.90 -10.09 23.36
N GLU A 77 82.43 -9.94 24.55
CA GLU A 77 83.34 -8.85 24.89
C GLU A 77 84.65 -9.05 24.11
N HIS A 78 85.21 -7.95 23.57
CA HIS A 78 86.59 -7.79 23.06
C HIS A 78 87.04 -8.51 21.78
N ILE A 79 86.45 -8.20 20.61
CA ILE A 79 87.12 -8.46 19.29
C ILE A 79 87.51 -7.15 18.55
N THR A 80 87.19 -5.99 19.11
CA THR A 80 87.19 -4.70 18.39
C THR A 80 88.54 -4.02 18.20
N GLU A 81 89.66 -4.59 18.66
CA GLU A 81 90.97 -3.92 18.65
C GLU A 81 92.11 -4.74 18.05
N ILE A 82 91.82 -5.87 17.39
CA ILE A 82 92.86 -6.66 16.70
C ILE A 82 93.57 -5.75 15.68
N PRO A 83 94.88 -5.45 15.84
CA PRO A 83 95.57 -4.58 14.90
C PRO A 83 95.63 -5.23 13.52
N VAL A 84 95.41 -4.47 12.45
CA VAL A 84 95.47 -4.99 11.06
C VAL A 84 96.81 -5.67 10.76
N LYS A 85 97.89 -5.24 11.44
CA LYS A 85 99.23 -5.86 11.38
C LYS A 85 99.28 -7.33 11.83
N SER A 86 98.32 -7.78 12.63
CA SER A 86 98.21 -9.17 13.11
C SER A 86 97.40 -10.06 12.16
N LEU A 87 96.83 -9.49 11.10
CA LEU A 87 96.10 -10.23 10.08
C LEU A 87 97.07 -10.81 9.04
N PRO A 88 96.72 -11.94 8.40
CA PRO A 88 97.54 -12.57 7.38
C PRO A 88 97.44 -11.78 6.06
N LEU A 89 98.03 -10.59 6.03
CA LEU A 89 98.05 -9.65 4.90
C LEU A 89 99.49 -9.36 4.48
N SER A 90 99.72 -9.21 3.18
CA SER A 90 101.02 -8.81 2.65
C SER A 90 101.42 -7.41 3.15
N VAL A 91 102.74 -7.15 3.19
CA VAL A 91 103.31 -5.85 3.60
C VAL A 91 102.70 -4.68 2.81
N ARG A 92 102.37 -4.91 1.53
CA ARG A 92 101.74 -3.91 0.66
C ARG A 92 100.30 -3.61 1.08
N SER A 93 99.52 -4.64 1.42
CA SER A 93 98.15 -4.52 1.93
C SER A 93 98.13 -3.82 3.29
N LEU A 94 99.03 -4.18 4.20
CA LEU A 94 99.18 -3.54 5.51
C LEU A 94 99.56 -2.05 5.40
N ASN A 95 100.50 -1.70 4.52
CA ASN A 95 100.92 -0.31 4.34
C ASN A 95 99.82 0.54 3.69
N GLY A 96 99.05 -0.04 2.76
CA GLY A 96 97.89 0.61 2.16
C GLY A 96 96.82 0.93 3.21
N LEU A 97 96.45 -0.04 4.04
CA LEU A 97 95.47 0.13 5.11
C LEU A 97 95.91 1.14 6.17
N ASN A 98 97.16 1.06 6.65
CA ASN A 98 97.70 2.03 7.61
C ASN A 98 97.74 3.46 7.04
N LYS A 99 98.05 3.63 5.74
CA LYS A 99 98.04 4.94 5.07
C LYS A 99 96.63 5.53 4.96
N ALA A 100 95.62 4.67 4.85
CA ALA A 100 94.21 5.02 4.92
C ALA A 100 93.67 5.16 6.35
N LYS A 101 94.54 5.10 7.37
CA LYS A 101 94.20 5.12 8.80
C LYS A 101 93.27 3.99 9.25
N ILE A 102 93.33 2.85 8.57
CA ILE A 102 92.63 1.62 8.93
C ILE A 102 93.64 0.74 9.68
N CYS A 103 93.62 0.85 11.00
CA CYS A 103 94.64 0.29 11.90
C CYS A 103 94.13 -0.93 12.66
N THR A 104 92.82 -1.09 12.81
CA THR A 104 92.18 -2.22 13.50
C THR A 104 91.30 -3.07 12.58
N LEU A 105 91.09 -4.33 12.96
CA LEU A 105 90.18 -5.24 12.27
C LEU A 105 88.75 -4.67 12.25
N LYS A 106 88.31 -3.99 13.32
CA LYS A 106 87.01 -3.30 13.34
C LYS A 106 86.94 -2.24 12.25
N GLU A 107 87.91 -1.33 12.19
CA GLU A 107 87.97 -0.29 11.16
C GLU A 107 88.01 -0.90 9.75
N LEU A 108 88.75 -1.99 9.56
CA LEU A 108 88.85 -2.69 8.27
C LEU A 108 87.50 -3.28 7.83
N LEU A 109 86.77 -3.90 8.76
CA LEU A 109 85.49 -4.54 8.46
C LEU A 109 84.36 -3.51 8.29
N SER A 110 84.41 -2.41 9.05
CA SER A 110 83.44 -1.31 9.02
C SER A 110 83.64 -0.31 7.86
N THR A 111 84.80 -0.31 7.20
CA THR A 111 85.07 0.58 6.05
C THR A 111 84.39 0.04 4.78
N PRO A 112 83.60 0.85 4.03
CA PRO A 112 83.00 0.43 2.77
C PRO A 112 84.03 -0.11 1.78
N ILE A 113 83.66 -1.11 0.96
CA ILE A 113 84.62 -1.75 0.07
C ILE A 113 85.12 -0.78 -1.01
N GLU A 114 84.27 0.14 -1.42
CA GLU A 114 84.55 1.21 -2.36
C GLU A 114 85.65 2.15 -1.82
N THR A 115 85.60 2.45 -0.53
CA THR A 115 86.62 3.26 0.15
C THR A 115 87.97 2.53 0.23
N ILE A 116 87.97 1.21 0.41
CA ILE A 116 89.19 0.38 0.39
C ILE A 116 89.76 0.29 -1.03
N GLN A 117 88.89 0.17 -2.04
CA GLN A 117 89.27 0.16 -3.45
C GLN A 117 89.92 1.48 -3.89
N ALA A 118 89.51 2.60 -3.30
CA ALA A 118 90.02 3.92 -3.59
C ALA A 118 91.37 4.26 -2.93
N ILE A 119 91.93 3.38 -2.09
CA ILE A 119 93.20 3.64 -1.39
C ILE A 119 94.36 3.72 -2.39
N PRO A 120 95.07 4.87 -2.49
CA PRO A 120 96.14 5.04 -3.47
C PRO A 120 97.32 4.09 -3.23
N GLY A 121 97.67 3.30 -4.26
CA GLY A 121 98.82 2.39 -4.25
C GLY A 121 98.51 0.92 -3.95
N LEU A 122 97.24 0.57 -3.70
CA LEU A 122 96.78 -0.83 -3.61
C LEU A 122 96.58 -1.42 -5.01
N GLY A 123 97.34 -2.47 -5.34
CA GLY A 123 97.17 -3.23 -6.58
C GLY A 123 96.08 -4.30 -6.45
N ARG A 124 95.56 -4.80 -7.58
CA ARG A 124 94.45 -5.78 -7.63
C ARG A 124 94.65 -6.98 -6.69
N LYS A 125 95.86 -7.57 -6.68
CA LYS A 125 96.21 -8.69 -5.78
C LYS A 125 96.12 -8.34 -4.30
N SER A 126 96.53 -7.14 -3.91
CA SER A 126 96.46 -6.67 -2.52
C SER A 126 95.02 -6.37 -2.10
N LEU A 127 94.21 -5.84 -3.02
CA LEU A 127 92.78 -5.64 -2.81
C LEU A 127 92.03 -6.97 -2.65
N ASP A 128 92.29 -7.95 -3.52
CA ASP A 128 91.67 -9.29 -3.45
C ASP A 128 92.02 -9.99 -2.13
N GLU A 129 93.27 -9.88 -1.70
CA GLU A 129 93.75 -10.37 -0.41
C GLU A 129 93.02 -9.70 0.78
N ILE A 130 92.88 -8.37 0.75
CA ILE A 130 92.13 -7.62 1.77
C ILE A 130 90.66 -8.06 1.78
N ILE A 131 90.03 -8.23 0.62
CA ILE A 131 88.65 -8.73 0.49
C ILE A 131 88.53 -10.14 1.06
N GLU A 132 89.48 -11.02 0.78
CA GLU A 132 89.47 -12.40 1.29
C GLU A 132 89.59 -12.43 2.82
N VAL A 133 90.53 -11.66 3.38
CA VAL A 133 90.69 -11.52 4.84
C VAL A 133 89.44 -10.90 5.45
N ARG A 134 88.89 -9.85 4.84
CA ARG A 134 87.65 -9.22 5.28
C ARG A 134 86.50 -10.24 5.31
N GLY A 135 86.36 -11.04 4.26
CA GLY A 135 85.36 -12.12 4.19
C GLY A 135 85.56 -13.21 5.26
N LYS A 136 86.81 -13.51 5.64
CA LYS A 136 87.11 -14.44 6.73
C LYS A 136 86.68 -13.89 8.09
N TYR A 137 86.85 -12.61 8.35
CA TYR A 137 86.57 -12.01 9.66
C TYR A 137 85.23 -11.27 9.75
N LEU A 138 84.45 -11.15 8.67
CA LEU A 138 83.20 -10.38 8.67
C LEU A 138 82.19 -10.86 9.73
N HIS A 139 82.17 -12.17 10.00
CA HIS A 139 81.35 -12.79 11.05
C HIS A 139 81.78 -12.43 12.48
N THR A 140 82.91 -11.75 12.66
CA THR A 140 83.42 -11.33 13.97
C THR A 140 83.01 -9.90 14.32
N LEU A 141 82.41 -9.14 13.41
CA LEU A 141 81.81 -7.84 13.73
C LEU A 141 80.67 -8.01 14.74
N PRO A 142 80.44 -7.02 15.62
CA PRO A 142 79.15 -6.86 16.27
C PRO A 142 78.05 -6.89 15.21
N LEU A 143 76.95 -7.58 15.50
CA LEU A 143 75.88 -7.78 14.51
C LEU A 143 75.34 -6.45 13.94
N TYR A 144 75.33 -5.41 14.77
CA TYR A 144 75.04 -4.04 14.39
C TYR A 144 75.89 -3.55 13.21
N ASP A 145 77.21 -3.65 13.34
CA ASP A 145 78.16 -3.25 12.30
C ASP A 145 78.07 -4.18 11.07
N TYR A 146 77.72 -5.46 11.26
CA TYR A 146 77.56 -6.42 10.16
C TYR A 146 76.34 -6.10 9.28
N ILE A 147 75.18 -5.79 9.87
CA ILE A 147 73.97 -5.45 9.10
C ILE A 147 74.14 -4.13 8.34
N LEU A 148 74.84 -3.16 8.93
CA LEU A 148 75.14 -1.87 8.28
C LEU A 148 76.12 -1.99 7.10
N THR A 149 77.01 -2.99 7.13
CA THR A 149 78.10 -3.12 6.15
C THR A 149 77.85 -4.21 5.09
N ASP A 150 76.86 -5.08 5.27
CA ASP A 150 76.49 -6.15 4.33
C ASP A 150 75.01 -6.06 3.91
N LYS A 151 74.77 -5.58 2.68
CA LYS A 151 73.43 -5.49 2.07
C LYS A 151 72.69 -6.84 2.07
N ARG A 152 73.40 -7.98 1.96
CA ARG A 152 72.79 -9.32 1.98
C ARG A 152 72.30 -9.70 3.37
N ALA A 153 72.91 -9.18 4.43
CA ALA A 153 72.47 -9.39 5.80
C ALA A 153 71.14 -8.69 6.05
N ALA A 154 71.02 -7.41 5.66
CA ALA A 154 69.77 -6.65 5.74
C ALA A 154 68.63 -7.34 4.95
N GLN A 155 68.88 -7.75 3.71
CA GLN A 155 67.92 -8.49 2.87
C GLN A 155 67.41 -9.77 3.54
N LYS A 156 68.30 -10.59 4.12
CA LYS A 156 67.91 -11.84 4.80
C LYS A 156 67.05 -11.59 6.03
N THR A 157 67.37 -10.57 6.82
CA THR A 157 66.61 -10.20 8.02
C THR A 157 65.22 -9.70 7.66
N THR A 158 65.11 -8.81 6.67
CA THR A 158 63.83 -8.32 6.11
C THR A 158 62.99 -9.47 5.55
N TYR A 159 63.59 -10.35 4.75
CA TYR A 159 62.92 -11.52 4.21
C TYR A 159 62.36 -12.43 5.34
N TYR A 160 63.15 -12.68 6.38
CA TYR A 160 62.72 -13.46 7.53
C TYR A 160 61.54 -12.80 8.26
N PHE A 161 61.59 -11.48 8.45
CA PHE A 161 60.50 -10.73 9.06
C PHE A 161 59.20 -10.89 8.28
N LEU A 162 59.22 -10.57 6.98
CA LEU A 162 58.07 -10.67 6.07
C LEU A 162 57.45 -12.08 6.05
N ARG A 163 58.30 -13.12 6.08
CA ARG A 163 57.84 -14.51 6.23
C ARG A 163 57.16 -14.76 7.58
N LYS A 164 57.69 -14.21 8.67
CA LYS A 164 57.14 -14.40 10.04
C LYS A 164 55.83 -13.66 10.29
N ILE A 165 55.52 -12.62 9.52
CA ILE A 165 54.23 -11.93 9.54
C ILE A 165 53.26 -12.42 8.45
N GLY A 166 53.67 -13.42 7.65
CA GLY A 166 52.82 -14.04 6.65
C GLY A 166 52.59 -13.19 5.39
N VAL A 167 53.43 -12.17 5.14
CA VAL A 167 53.40 -11.38 3.89
C VAL A 167 53.97 -12.18 2.72
N ILE A 168 54.87 -13.13 2.98
CA ILE A 168 55.44 -14.04 1.99
C ILE A 168 55.00 -15.48 2.29
N PRO A 169 54.47 -16.24 1.31
CA PRO A 169 53.92 -17.59 1.51
C PRO A 169 54.98 -18.68 1.80
N GLN A 170 54.52 -19.85 2.27
CA GLN A 170 55.32 -21.09 2.33
C GLN A 170 54.61 -22.26 1.63
N PRO A 171 55.32 -23.09 0.82
CA PRO A 171 56.66 -22.91 0.24
C PRO A 171 56.63 -22.01 -1.02
N ILE A 172 57.77 -21.43 -1.40
CA ILE A 172 57.91 -20.70 -2.67
C ILE A 172 57.99 -21.71 -3.81
N THR A 173 57.09 -21.61 -4.77
CA THR A 173 56.84 -22.66 -5.77
C THR A 173 57.59 -22.45 -7.09
N THR A 174 57.98 -21.22 -7.44
CA THR A 174 58.62 -20.93 -8.74
C THR A 174 59.81 -19.98 -8.65
N ALA A 175 60.70 -20.02 -9.66
CA ALA A 175 61.84 -19.11 -9.77
C ALA A 175 61.41 -17.64 -9.97
N LYS A 176 60.33 -17.40 -10.74
CA LYS A 176 59.77 -16.06 -10.99
C LYS A 176 59.26 -15.41 -9.69
N GLU A 177 58.59 -16.18 -8.83
CA GLU A 177 58.17 -15.71 -7.50
C GLU A 177 59.35 -15.34 -6.60
N ASN A 178 60.44 -16.13 -6.64
CA ASN A 178 61.67 -15.85 -5.88
C ASN A 178 62.30 -14.51 -6.28
N ASP A 179 62.37 -14.23 -7.58
CA ASP A 179 62.97 -12.99 -8.09
C ASP A 179 62.12 -11.76 -7.74
N CYS A 180 60.79 -11.86 -7.83
CA CYS A 180 59.88 -10.79 -7.41
C CYS A 180 59.99 -10.50 -5.90
N ILE A 181 60.05 -11.56 -5.08
CA ILE A 181 60.22 -11.41 -3.63
C ILE A 181 61.58 -10.76 -3.32
N ALA A 182 62.65 -11.19 -3.99
CA ALA A 182 63.98 -10.60 -3.81
C ALA A 182 64.02 -9.12 -4.19
N ALA A 183 63.36 -8.73 -5.30
CA ALA A 183 63.23 -7.34 -5.70
C ALA A 183 62.47 -6.50 -4.65
N ARG A 184 61.35 -7.01 -4.14
CA ARG A 184 60.57 -6.32 -3.12
C ARG A 184 61.31 -6.18 -1.79
N VAL A 185 62.07 -7.19 -1.40
CA VAL A 185 62.94 -7.14 -0.22
C VAL A 185 64.04 -6.10 -0.39
N ASN A 186 64.60 -5.94 -1.59
CA ASN A 186 65.60 -4.92 -1.86
C ASN A 186 65.05 -3.51 -1.70
N GLU A 187 63.87 -3.25 -2.27
CA GLU A 187 63.17 -1.97 -2.16
C GLU A 187 62.91 -1.63 -0.68
N ILE A 188 62.39 -2.58 0.11
CA ILE A 188 62.15 -2.38 1.54
C ILE A 188 63.44 -2.08 2.32
N VAL A 189 64.55 -2.74 1.98
CA VAL A 189 65.85 -2.49 2.62
C VAL A 189 66.38 -1.11 2.25
N GLU A 190 66.15 -0.65 1.02
CA GLU A 190 66.52 0.69 0.55
C GLU A 190 65.69 1.78 1.24
N ASP A 191 64.39 1.54 1.45
CA ASP A 191 63.47 2.52 2.05
C ASP A 191 63.56 2.58 3.59
N LEU A 192 63.61 1.43 4.27
CA LEU A 192 63.57 1.35 5.74
C LEU A 192 64.96 1.36 6.39
N GLY A 193 66.00 1.08 5.61
CA GLY A 193 67.39 1.09 6.06
C GLY A 193 67.75 -0.02 7.06
N ALA A 194 68.97 0.09 7.58
CA ALA A 194 69.55 -0.89 8.49
C ALA A 194 68.92 -0.86 9.90
N ASP A 195 68.44 0.30 10.35
CA ASP A 195 67.88 0.50 11.70
C ASP A 195 66.61 -0.34 11.91
N PHE A 196 65.74 -0.43 10.90
CA PHE A 196 64.59 -1.33 10.94
C PHE A 196 65.01 -2.79 11.03
N CYS A 197 66.00 -3.20 10.22
CA CYS A 197 66.53 -4.57 10.23
C CYS A 197 67.11 -4.95 11.62
N LEU A 198 67.76 -3.99 12.29
CA LEU A 198 68.29 -4.14 13.64
C LEU A 198 67.16 -4.28 14.66
N SER A 199 66.12 -3.44 14.58
CA SER A 199 64.95 -3.52 15.47
C SER A 199 64.20 -4.86 15.38
N VAL A 200 64.09 -5.44 14.17
CA VAL A 200 63.51 -6.77 13.92
C VAL A 200 64.32 -7.87 14.61
N PHE A 201 65.64 -7.70 14.64
CA PHE A 201 66.55 -8.67 15.24
C PHE A 201 66.53 -8.59 16.76
N ASP A 202 66.64 -7.38 17.31
CA ASP A 202 66.69 -7.14 18.75
C ASP A 202 65.40 -7.55 19.45
N ASP A 203 64.25 -7.20 18.86
CA ASP A 203 62.94 -7.65 19.34
C ASP A 203 61.95 -7.84 18.18
N LEU A 204 61.93 -9.06 17.65
CA LEU A 204 60.98 -9.48 16.62
C LEU A 204 59.51 -9.24 17.03
N GLN A 205 59.16 -9.36 18.32
CA GLN A 205 57.78 -9.15 18.76
C GLN A 205 57.42 -7.67 18.76
N SER A 206 58.34 -6.79 19.15
CA SER A 206 58.14 -5.33 19.02
C SER A 206 58.06 -4.90 17.57
N ALA A 207 58.92 -5.42 16.69
CA ALA A 207 58.83 -5.12 15.25
C ALA A 207 57.53 -5.62 14.62
N LYS A 208 57.03 -6.80 15.04
CA LYS A 208 55.70 -7.29 14.64
C LYS A 208 54.58 -6.39 15.11
N ARG A 209 54.60 -5.97 16.39
CA ARG A 209 53.61 -5.04 16.95
C ARG A 209 53.62 -3.71 16.19
N LEU A 210 54.80 -3.17 15.91
CA LEU A 210 54.96 -1.94 15.14
C LEU A 210 54.42 -2.09 13.72
N TYR A 211 54.75 -3.18 13.01
CA TYR A 211 54.19 -3.45 11.69
C TYR A 211 52.66 -3.52 11.71
N HIS A 212 52.08 -4.24 12.66
CA HIS A 212 50.62 -4.34 12.77
C HIS A 212 49.98 -2.98 13.10
N ALA A 213 50.60 -2.19 13.99
CA ALA A 213 50.14 -0.85 14.32
C ALA A 213 50.22 0.10 13.11
N VAL A 214 51.33 0.11 12.39
CA VAL A 214 51.50 0.93 11.17
C VAL A 214 50.55 0.46 10.07
N ARG A 215 50.34 -0.84 9.90
CA ARG A 215 49.37 -1.39 8.95
C ARG A 215 47.94 -0.97 9.31
N GLU A 216 47.59 -0.98 10.58
CA GLU A 216 46.29 -0.55 11.05
C GLU A 216 46.09 0.96 10.85
N ILE A 217 47.09 1.78 11.19
CA ILE A 217 47.08 3.23 10.95
C ILE A 217 46.98 3.52 9.45
N SER A 218 47.76 2.84 8.62
CA SER A 218 47.72 2.98 7.16
C SER A 218 46.36 2.58 6.60
N ALA A 219 45.78 1.47 7.06
CA ALA A 219 44.45 1.04 6.67
C ALA A 219 43.37 2.06 7.11
N GLN A 220 43.47 2.62 8.32
CA GLN A 220 42.58 3.68 8.79
C GLN A 220 42.73 4.96 7.97
N ALA A 221 43.96 5.40 7.69
CA ALA A 221 44.25 6.57 6.87
C ALA A 221 43.75 6.40 5.43
N SER A 222 43.96 5.22 4.83
CA SER A 222 43.40 4.89 3.52
C SER A 222 41.87 4.90 3.54
N CYS A 223 41.25 4.34 4.58
CA CYS A 223 39.80 4.34 4.72
C CYS A 223 39.22 5.75 4.86
N LEU A 224 39.87 6.62 5.65
CA LEU A 224 39.48 8.02 5.82
C LEU A 224 39.61 8.77 4.48
N SER A 225 40.74 8.63 3.79
CA SER A 225 40.96 9.25 2.47
C SER A 225 39.95 8.79 1.43
N CYS A 226 39.60 7.49 1.42
CA CYS A 226 38.54 6.97 0.55
C CYS A 226 37.18 7.56 0.89
N ALA A 227 36.83 7.63 2.18
CA ALA A 227 35.56 8.19 2.65
C ALA A 227 35.43 9.69 2.32
N GLU A 228 36.49 10.47 2.51
CA GLU A 228 36.54 11.89 2.14
C GLU A 228 36.32 12.08 0.63
N THR A 229 37.00 11.28 -0.19
CA THR A 229 36.87 11.34 -1.65
C THR A 229 35.45 10.97 -2.11
N ILE A 230 34.88 9.90 -1.52
CA ILE A 230 33.50 9.47 -1.79
C ILE A 230 32.52 10.57 -1.38
N ALA A 231 32.68 11.14 -0.19
CA ALA A 231 31.83 12.22 0.30
C ALA A 231 31.92 13.46 -0.61
N GLU A 232 33.11 13.81 -1.09
CA GLU A 232 33.31 14.90 -2.03
C GLU A 232 32.59 14.65 -3.37
N LEU A 233 32.76 13.46 -3.95
CA LEU A 233 32.07 13.10 -5.20
C LEU A 233 30.55 13.15 -5.03
N ILE A 234 30.02 12.56 -3.95
CA ILE A 234 28.58 12.63 -3.63
C ILE A 234 28.14 14.08 -3.48
N GLY A 235 28.92 14.92 -2.80
CA GLY A 235 28.64 16.34 -2.60
C GLY A 235 28.52 17.13 -3.91
N ARG A 236 29.21 16.71 -4.97
CA ARG A 236 29.12 17.31 -6.32
C ARG A 236 27.90 16.84 -7.12
N LEU A 237 27.25 15.72 -6.74
CA LEU A 237 26.07 15.21 -7.43
C LEU A 237 24.85 16.12 -7.23
N ASN A 238 23.88 16.04 -8.14
CA ASN A 238 22.59 16.71 -7.97
C ASN A 238 21.85 16.17 -6.71
N LYS A 239 21.21 17.06 -5.94
CA LYS A 239 20.41 16.69 -4.76
C LYS A 239 19.39 15.57 -5.01
N LYS A 240 18.77 15.50 -6.21
CA LYS A 240 17.85 14.40 -6.55
C LYS A 240 18.57 13.05 -6.54
N ILE A 241 19.79 12.99 -7.08
CA ILE A 241 20.61 11.77 -7.16
C ILE A 241 21.18 11.41 -5.79
N GLN A 242 21.64 12.39 -5.01
CA GLN A 242 22.11 12.16 -3.63
C GLN A 242 21.06 11.42 -2.76
N ASN A 243 19.79 11.76 -2.94
CA ASN A 243 18.66 11.19 -2.21
C ASN A 243 17.99 10.02 -2.92
N ALA A 244 18.46 9.63 -4.11
CA ALA A 244 17.89 8.54 -4.88
C ALA A 244 18.26 7.18 -4.27
N ALA A 245 17.38 6.20 -4.45
CA ALA A 245 17.60 4.84 -3.97
C ALA A 245 18.77 4.17 -4.71
N THR A 246 19.67 3.55 -3.95
CA THR A 246 20.92 2.97 -4.50
C THR A 246 20.68 1.74 -5.35
N LEU A 247 19.79 0.83 -4.94
CA LEU A 247 19.57 -0.45 -5.63
C LEU A 247 19.05 -0.26 -7.06
N PRO A 248 17.99 0.53 -7.33
CA PRO A 248 17.58 0.78 -8.71
C PRO A 248 18.65 1.54 -9.53
N LEU A 249 19.44 2.43 -8.91
CA LEU A 249 20.59 3.05 -9.60
C LEU A 249 21.66 2.03 -9.96
N ALA A 250 21.95 1.09 -9.07
CA ALA A 250 22.91 0.02 -9.31
C ALA A 250 22.46 -0.86 -10.48
N GLU A 251 21.18 -1.22 -10.51
CA GLU A 251 20.58 -1.98 -11.62
C GLU A 251 20.60 -1.20 -12.93
N ALA A 252 20.37 0.11 -12.88
CA ALA A 252 20.46 0.99 -14.03
C ALA A 252 21.90 1.04 -14.55
N TYR A 253 22.87 1.22 -13.66
CA TYR A 253 24.29 1.25 -13.97
C TYR A 253 24.78 -0.08 -14.56
N CYS A 254 24.40 -1.21 -13.96
CA CYS A 254 24.74 -2.54 -14.46
C CYS A 254 24.27 -2.75 -15.90
N ARG A 255 23.05 -2.29 -16.23
CA ARG A 255 22.53 -2.32 -17.60
C ARG A 255 23.23 -1.33 -18.52
N ALA A 256 23.47 -0.10 -18.06
CA ALA A 256 24.14 0.92 -18.85
C ALA A 256 25.60 0.57 -19.20
N ARG A 257 26.28 -0.23 -18.36
CA ARG A 257 27.68 -0.64 -18.53
C ARG A 257 27.87 -2.10 -18.92
N CYS A 258 26.80 -2.87 -19.05
CA CYS A 258 26.85 -4.31 -19.31
C CYS A 258 27.84 -5.04 -18.37
N LEU A 259 27.74 -4.78 -17.06
CA LEU A 259 28.64 -5.39 -16.07
C LEU A 259 28.50 -6.92 -16.04
N CYS A 260 29.62 -7.62 -15.79
CA CYS A 260 29.59 -9.06 -15.53
C CYS A 260 28.84 -9.37 -14.23
N GLU A 261 28.39 -10.62 -14.09
CA GLU A 261 27.60 -11.08 -12.95
C GLU A 261 28.31 -10.87 -11.61
N GLU A 262 29.61 -11.14 -11.53
CA GLU A 262 30.42 -10.96 -10.31
C GLU A 262 30.45 -9.50 -9.85
N LYS A 263 30.65 -8.55 -10.78
CA LYS A 263 30.64 -7.11 -10.46
C LYS A 263 29.24 -6.64 -10.09
N ARG A 264 28.21 -7.17 -10.74
CA ARG A 264 26.81 -6.86 -10.41
C ARG A 264 26.46 -7.33 -9.00
N GLU A 265 26.81 -8.57 -8.64
CA GLU A 265 26.59 -9.12 -7.29
C GLU A 265 27.34 -8.31 -6.24
N LEU A 266 28.63 -8.02 -6.50
CA LEU A 266 29.44 -7.21 -5.60
C LEU A 266 28.84 -5.82 -5.38
N LEU A 267 28.47 -5.11 -6.46
CA LEU A 267 27.83 -3.79 -6.35
C LEU A 267 26.51 -3.87 -5.58
N THR A 268 25.69 -4.88 -5.86
CA THR A 268 24.42 -5.10 -5.16
C THR A 268 24.64 -5.35 -3.67
N GLN A 269 25.63 -6.15 -3.30
CA GLN A 269 25.98 -6.43 -1.91
C GLN A 269 26.50 -5.18 -1.19
N LEU A 270 27.36 -4.40 -1.84
CA LEU A 270 27.92 -3.16 -1.28
C LEU A 270 26.82 -2.15 -0.97
N LEU A 271 25.90 -1.95 -1.92
CA LEU A 271 24.83 -0.96 -1.85
C LEU A 271 23.57 -1.45 -1.12
N GLY A 272 23.41 -2.76 -0.89
CA GLY A 272 22.21 -3.34 -0.30
C GLY A 272 21.85 -2.85 1.11
N THR A 273 22.82 -2.28 1.84
CA THR A 273 22.55 -1.65 3.15
C THR A 273 22.49 -0.12 3.10
N CYS A 274 22.60 0.49 1.92
CA CYS A 274 22.52 1.93 1.71
C CYS A 274 21.14 2.26 1.15
N ALA A 275 20.31 3.01 1.88
CA ALA A 275 18.98 3.38 1.37
C ALA A 275 19.09 4.41 0.25
N THR A 276 20.04 5.34 0.37
CA THR A 276 20.30 6.44 -0.57
C THR A 276 21.77 6.54 -0.96
N VAL A 277 22.08 7.24 -2.04
CA VAL A 277 23.48 7.46 -2.50
C VAL A 277 24.32 8.12 -1.40
N THR A 278 23.73 8.98 -0.58
CA THR A 278 24.44 9.66 0.51
C THR A 278 24.95 8.67 1.58
N ASP A 279 24.23 7.56 1.80
CA ASP A 279 24.61 6.52 2.77
C ASP A 279 25.88 5.75 2.35
N ILE A 280 26.30 5.85 1.09
CA ILE A 280 27.55 5.23 0.61
C ILE A 280 28.77 5.81 1.34
N SER A 281 28.72 7.09 1.73
CA SER A 281 29.80 7.73 2.51
C SER A 281 30.04 7.10 3.88
N GLN A 282 29.07 6.34 4.41
CA GLN A 282 29.18 5.66 5.69
C GLN A 282 29.85 4.28 5.58
N LYS A 283 30.08 3.80 4.36
CA LYS A 283 30.74 2.53 4.09
C LYS A 283 32.26 2.68 4.20
N ARG A 284 32.92 1.61 4.65
CA ARG A 284 34.37 1.53 4.74
C ARG A 284 34.92 0.88 3.47
N PHE A 285 35.79 1.61 2.79
CA PHE A 285 36.51 1.15 1.60
C PHE A 285 38.01 1.35 1.80
N TYR A 286 38.82 0.61 1.05
CA TYR A 286 40.27 0.74 1.07
C TYR A 286 40.77 1.03 -0.35
N LEU A 287 41.80 1.86 -0.49
CA LEU A 287 42.23 2.42 -1.78
C LEU A 287 42.56 1.36 -2.85
N CYS A 288 43.10 0.22 -2.41
CA CYS A 288 43.50 -0.89 -3.29
C CYS A 288 42.40 -1.95 -3.47
N ASP A 289 41.18 -1.70 -2.98
CA ASP A 289 40.06 -2.64 -3.02
C ASP A 289 39.32 -2.55 -4.37
N ILE A 290 39.01 -3.69 -4.97
CA ILE A 290 38.16 -3.79 -6.16
C ILE A 290 36.80 -3.13 -5.89
N ALA A 291 36.28 -3.26 -4.66
CA ALA A 291 35.05 -2.60 -4.24
C ALA A 291 35.16 -1.07 -4.30
N TYR A 292 36.30 -0.49 -3.93
CA TYR A 292 36.53 0.94 -4.01
C TYR A 292 36.51 1.42 -5.46
N GLY A 293 37.27 0.76 -6.34
CA GLY A 293 37.29 1.09 -7.77
C GLY A 293 35.89 1.02 -8.40
N LEU A 294 35.13 -0.04 -8.11
CA LEU A 294 33.76 -0.20 -8.61
C LEU A 294 32.81 0.91 -8.12
N ILE A 295 32.94 1.34 -6.86
CA ILE A 295 32.13 2.44 -6.31
C ILE A 295 32.52 3.77 -6.91
N MET A 296 33.81 4.01 -7.17
CA MET A 296 34.27 5.22 -7.83
C MET A 296 33.74 5.32 -9.26
N ASP A 297 33.76 4.22 -10.02
CA ASP A 297 33.19 4.17 -11.38
C ASP A 297 31.67 4.41 -11.37
N PHE A 298 30.98 3.83 -10.38
CA PHE A 298 29.54 4.02 -10.18
C PHE A 298 29.21 5.49 -9.85
N LEU A 299 29.87 6.08 -8.85
CA LEU A 299 29.68 7.48 -8.45
C LEU A 299 30.04 8.46 -9.59
N GLY A 300 31.08 8.15 -10.36
CA GLY A 300 31.44 8.92 -11.55
C GLY A 300 30.32 8.92 -12.60
N TRP A 301 29.68 7.76 -12.82
CA TRP A 301 28.55 7.66 -13.74
C TRP A 301 27.30 8.41 -13.26
N LEU A 302 27.07 8.51 -11.94
CA LEU A 302 25.93 9.23 -11.36
C LEU A 302 25.91 10.75 -11.62
N SER A 303 26.98 11.30 -12.22
CA SER A 303 27.07 12.73 -12.61
C SER A 303 26.13 13.16 -13.74
N PHE A 304 25.29 12.25 -14.27
CA PHE A 304 24.32 12.56 -15.32
C PHE A 304 23.22 13.53 -14.86
N ASP A 305 22.66 14.28 -15.80
CA ASP A 305 21.41 15.01 -15.62
C ASP A 305 20.22 14.23 -16.21
N ILE A 306 19.23 13.92 -15.36
CA ILE A 306 18.04 13.16 -15.74
C ILE A 306 17.12 13.93 -16.70
N ASP A 307 17.07 15.26 -16.59
CA ASP A 307 16.29 16.12 -17.48
C ASP A 307 16.94 16.12 -18.88
N GLU A 308 18.27 16.24 -18.96
CA GLU A 308 19.00 16.13 -20.24
C GLU A 308 18.85 14.75 -20.88
N LEU A 309 18.87 13.68 -20.07
CA LEU A 309 18.63 12.33 -20.55
C LEU A 309 17.23 12.18 -21.16
N GLY A 310 16.20 12.70 -20.49
CA GLY A 310 14.83 12.73 -21.00
C GLY A 310 14.71 13.51 -22.32
N ILE A 311 15.34 14.68 -22.41
CA ILE A 311 15.38 15.49 -23.63
C ILE A 311 16.08 14.73 -24.78
N ARG A 312 17.21 14.07 -24.49
CA ARG A 312 17.92 13.24 -25.48
C ARG A 312 17.06 12.12 -26.04
N LEU A 313 16.31 11.42 -25.19
CA LEU A 313 15.38 10.37 -25.63
C LEU A 313 14.27 10.92 -26.55
N ILE A 314 13.66 12.06 -26.21
CA ILE A 314 12.68 12.72 -27.09
C ILE A 314 13.33 13.08 -28.44
N ASN A 315 14.51 13.70 -28.41
CA ASN A 315 15.22 14.11 -29.62
C ASN A 315 15.59 12.93 -30.52
N ARG A 316 15.97 11.79 -29.93
CA ARG A 316 16.27 10.54 -30.65
C ARG A 316 15.01 9.93 -31.26
N ALA A 317 13.90 9.93 -30.52
CA ALA A 317 12.59 9.46 -31.01
C ALA A 317 12.13 10.28 -32.23
N VAL A 318 12.27 11.61 -32.17
CA VAL A 318 11.84 12.52 -33.22
C VAL A 318 12.85 12.62 -34.38
N ASN A 319 14.14 12.36 -34.12
CA ASN A 319 15.24 12.43 -35.08
C ASN A 319 15.25 13.76 -35.89
N LYS A 320 15.26 14.90 -35.18
CA LYS A 320 15.27 16.27 -35.74
C LYS A 320 14.05 16.67 -36.59
N LYS A 321 13.00 15.84 -36.69
CA LYS A 321 11.79 16.12 -37.48
C LYS A 321 10.76 16.92 -36.67
N ARG A 322 10.74 18.26 -36.79
CA ARG A 322 9.84 19.14 -36.01
C ARG A 322 8.34 18.78 -36.08
N TYR A 323 7.85 18.31 -37.23
CA TYR A 323 6.43 17.94 -37.37
C TYR A 323 6.03 16.76 -36.47
N LEU A 324 6.95 15.81 -36.25
CA LEU A 324 6.74 14.67 -35.35
C LEU A 324 6.58 15.14 -33.91
N LEU A 325 7.42 16.10 -33.49
CA LEU A 325 7.32 16.69 -32.16
C LEU A 325 5.95 17.37 -31.93
N SER A 326 5.45 18.10 -32.92
CA SER A 326 4.12 18.74 -32.86
C SER A 326 2.98 17.71 -32.74
N ILE A 327 3.05 16.63 -33.52
CA ILE A 327 2.09 15.52 -33.44
C ILE A 327 2.09 14.88 -32.04
N LEU A 328 3.27 14.55 -31.52
CA LEU A 328 3.41 13.92 -30.20
C LEU A 328 2.99 14.87 -29.06
N ASP A 329 3.31 16.15 -29.14
CA ASP A 329 2.87 17.17 -28.16
C ASP A 329 1.34 17.25 -28.13
N MET A 330 0.68 17.35 -29.28
CA MET A 330 -0.79 17.37 -29.35
C MET A 330 -1.41 16.10 -28.75
N HIS A 331 -0.86 14.92 -29.06
CA HIS A 331 -1.42 13.68 -28.52
C HIS A 331 -1.14 13.51 -27.03
N SER A 332 0.03 13.94 -26.54
CA SER A 332 0.37 13.91 -25.12
C SER A 332 -0.60 14.75 -24.27
N ARG A 333 -1.26 15.75 -24.89
CA ARG A 333 -2.31 16.59 -24.28
C ARG A 333 -3.72 16.01 -24.42
N GLY A 334 -3.87 14.79 -24.94
CA GLY A 334 -5.13 14.06 -25.02
C GLY A 334 -5.97 14.30 -26.29
N LEU A 335 -5.41 14.94 -27.33
CA LEU A 335 -6.13 15.05 -28.61
C LEU A 335 -6.23 13.67 -29.28
N THR A 336 -7.38 13.38 -29.90
CA THR A 336 -7.57 12.15 -30.67
C THR A 336 -6.77 12.17 -31.97
N LEU A 337 -6.44 10.99 -32.52
CA LEU A 337 -5.77 10.87 -33.82
C LEU A 337 -6.48 11.65 -34.95
N GLU A 338 -7.82 11.71 -34.89
CA GLU A 338 -8.64 12.45 -35.86
C GLU A 338 -8.52 13.97 -35.67
N ALA A 339 -8.61 14.46 -34.42
CA ALA A 339 -8.40 15.87 -34.13
C ALA A 339 -6.99 16.34 -34.50
N ILE A 340 -5.98 15.50 -34.29
CA ILE A 340 -4.59 15.77 -34.70
C ILE A 340 -4.49 15.80 -36.23
N GLY A 341 -5.08 14.82 -36.91
CA GLY A 341 -5.10 14.77 -38.38
C GLY A 341 -5.68 16.03 -39.00
N CYS A 342 -6.83 16.51 -38.47
CA CYS A 342 -7.43 17.77 -38.91
C CYS A 342 -6.53 18.98 -38.64
N LYS A 343 -5.91 19.08 -37.45
CA LYS A 343 -5.05 20.22 -37.08
C LYS A 343 -3.73 20.25 -37.85
N ALA A 344 -3.15 19.09 -38.13
CA ALA A 344 -1.88 18.96 -38.85
C ALA A 344 -2.06 18.76 -40.36
N SER A 345 -3.30 18.78 -40.87
CA SER A 345 -3.63 18.52 -42.28
C SER A 345 -3.05 17.20 -42.81
N VAL A 346 -3.14 16.13 -42.00
CA VAL A 346 -2.68 14.78 -42.36
C VAL A 346 -3.77 13.75 -42.04
N SER A 347 -3.72 12.58 -42.68
CA SER A 347 -4.66 11.50 -42.37
C SER A 347 -4.45 10.95 -40.95
N ARG A 348 -5.52 10.41 -40.34
CA ARG A 348 -5.45 9.68 -39.07
C ARG A 348 -4.38 8.57 -39.10
N GLU A 349 -4.28 7.86 -40.21
CA GLU A 349 -3.29 6.80 -40.40
C GLU A 349 -1.87 7.36 -40.44
N ARG A 350 -1.66 8.55 -41.03
CA ARG A 350 -0.36 9.21 -41.02
C ARG A 350 0.09 9.58 -39.60
N VAL A 351 -0.82 10.02 -38.74
CA VAL A 351 -0.54 10.27 -37.31
C VAL A 351 -0.05 8.99 -36.62
N ARG A 352 -0.75 7.86 -36.84
CA ARG A 352 -0.36 6.56 -36.28
C ARG A 352 1.01 6.10 -36.77
N GLN A 353 1.32 6.28 -38.05
CA GLN A 353 2.64 5.98 -38.61
C GLN A 353 3.75 6.83 -37.97
N CYS A 354 3.45 8.10 -37.68
CA CYS A 354 4.38 9.01 -37.00
C CYS A 354 4.70 8.54 -35.58
N GLU A 355 3.70 8.11 -34.82
CA GLU A 355 3.88 7.52 -33.48
C GLU A 355 4.71 6.24 -33.55
N ALA A 356 4.33 5.30 -34.43
CA ALA A 356 5.05 4.04 -34.59
C ALA A 356 6.53 4.26 -34.94
N TYR A 357 6.82 5.27 -35.78
CA TYR A 357 8.19 5.68 -36.09
C TYR A 357 8.93 6.18 -34.85
N ALA A 358 8.32 7.07 -34.05
CA ALA A 358 8.94 7.63 -32.86
C ALA A 358 9.21 6.56 -31.79
N VAL A 359 8.24 5.67 -31.56
CA VAL A 359 8.36 4.55 -30.62
C VAL A 359 9.46 3.59 -31.06
N LYS A 360 9.52 3.22 -32.36
CA LYS A 360 10.60 2.37 -32.88
C LYS A 360 11.98 2.97 -32.62
N ARG A 361 12.12 4.29 -32.75
CA ARG A 361 13.39 5.00 -32.49
C ARG A 361 13.71 5.06 -31.01
N LEU A 362 12.71 5.24 -30.14
CA LEU A 362 12.88 5.16 -28.69
C LEU A 362 13.30 3.75 -28.26
N ASN A 363 12.68 2.70 -28.82
CA ASN A 363 13.02 1.30 -28.54
C ASN A 363 14.48 0.96 -28.88
N ALA A 364 15.07 1.66 -29.86
CA ALA A 364 16.48 1.52 -30.26
C ALA A 364 17.44 2.52 -29.57
N ALA A 365 16.99 3.26 -28.56
CA ALA A 365 17.86 4.14 -27.79
C ALA A 365 18.63 3.35 -26.72
N ASP A 366 19.94 3.60 -26.64
CA ASP A 366 20.84 2.91 -25.70
C ASP A 366 20.46 3.16 -24.25
N GLU A 367 19.82 4.31 -23.98
CA GLU A 367 19.46 4.73 -22.63
C GLU A 367 18.11 4.18 -22.15
N LYS A 368 17.24 3.72 -23.06
CA LYS A 368 15.90 3.20 -22.73
C LYS A 368 15.93 2.04 -21.73
N PRO A 369 16.77 0.99 -21.89
CA PRO A 369 16.69 -0.24 -21.07
C PRO A 369 16.82 -0.02 -19.56
N TYR A 370 17.44 1.07 -19.14
CA TYR A 370 17.66 1.42 -17.73
C TYR A 370 16.94 2.69 -17.28
N PHE A 371 16.24 3.39 -18.19
CA PHE A 371 15.66 4.70 -17.90
C PHE A 371 14.59 4.64 -16.79
N MET A 372 13.74 3.61 -16.82
CA MET A 372 12.70 3.45 -15.79
C MET A 372 13.26 3.18 -14.41
N ASP A 373 14.43 2.55 -14.30
CA ASP A 373 15.10 2.31 -13.02
C ASP A 373 15.71 3.58 -12.45
N LEU A 374 16.17 4.50 -13.31
CA LEU A 374 16.56 5.84 -12.90
C LEU A 374 15.35 6.63 -12.35
N VAL A 375 14.21 6.56 -13.03
CA VAL A 375 12.96 7.18 -12.56
C VAL A 375 12.54 6.57 -11.22
N SER A 376 12.54 5.24 -11.09
CA SER A 376 12.27 4.53 -9.84
C SER A 376 13.22 4.94 -8.72
N ALA A 377 14.53 5.04 -9.00
CA ALA A 377 15.52 5.45 -8.03
C ALA A 377 15.23 6.85 -7.45
N ILE A 378 14.94 7.82 -8.31
CA ILE A 378 14.63 9.20 -7.90
C ILE A 378 13.32 9.23 -7.09
N LEU A 379 12.39 8.34 -7.39
CA LEU A 379 11.17 8.09 -6.63
C LEU A 379 11.39 7.13 -5.44
N LYS A 380 12.61 7.07 -4.90
CA LYS A 380 12.98 6.28 -3.70
C LYS A 380 12.73 4.78 -3.84
N GLY A 381 12.94 4.23 -5.04
CA GLY A 381 12.75 2.81 -5.34
C GLY A 381 11.30 2.39 -5.51
N GLU A 382 10.42 3.34 -5.83
CA GLU A 382 9.02 3.07 -6.13
C GLU A 382 8.87 2.07 -7.27
N GLN A 383 8.06 1.03 -7.03
CA GLN A 383 7.79 -0.05 -7.97
C GLN A 383 6.54 0.22 -8.81
N CYS A 384 5.69 1.14 -8.33
CA CYS A 384 4.44 1.54 -8.98
C CYS A 384 4.44 3.05 -9.22
N ILE A 385 4.75 3.44 -10.46
CA ILE A 385 5.00 4.83 -10.86
C ILE A 385 3.78 5.34 -11.61
N THR A 386 3.00 6.22 -11.01
CA THR A 386 1.86 6.88 -11.67
C THR A 386 2.33 7.89 -12.72
N ASP A 387 1.40 8.33 -13.58
CA ASP A 387 1.65 9.44 -14.50
C ASP A 387 2.16 10.69 -13.76
N GLU A 388 1.55 11.03 -12.62
CA GLU A 388 1.96 12.16 -11.80
C GLU A 388 3.37 11.97 -11.22
N ASP A 389 3.68 10.76 -10.73
CA ASP A 389 5.02 10.45 -10.21
C ASP A 389 6.07 10.61 -11.31
N PHE A 390 5.83 10.04 -12.49
CA PHE A 390 6.75 10.13 -13.63
C PHE A 390 7.01 11.59 -14.01
N LEU A 391 5.95 12.39 -14.16
CA LEU A 391 6.07 13.80 -14.51
C LEU A 391 6.73 14.64 -13.42
N SER A 392 6.63 14.23 -12.15
CA SER A 392 7.27 14.94 -11.02
C SER A 392 8.80 14.84 -11.04
N VAL A 393 9.35 13.80 -11.67
CA VAL A 393 10.79 13.60 -11.80
C VAL A 393 11.44 14.69 -12.65
N PHE A 394 10.74 15.19 -13.66
CA PHE A 394 11.31 16.07 -14.68
C PHE A 394 10.88 17.53 -14.55
N ARG A 395 11.80 18.45 -14.86
CA ARG A 395 11.55 19.91 -14.85
C ARG A 395 11.51 20.54 -16.24
N PHE A 396 11.95 19.83 -17.27
CA PHE A 396 11.95 20.35 -18.64
C PHE A 396 10.54 20.40 -19.26
N LYS A 397 10.36 21.31 -20.24
CA LYS A 397 9.11 21.43 -21.01
C LYS A 397 8.97 20.28 -22.02
N GLY A 398 7.78 19.68 -22.10
CA GLY A 398 7.51 18.55 -23.01
C GLY A 398 7.77 17.18 -22.39
N LYS A 399 7.93 17.09 -21.06
CA LYS A 399 7.99 15.82 -20.32
C LYS A 399 6.75 14.94 -20.48
N GLU A 400 5.61 15.54 -20.83
CA GLU A 400 4.38 14.85 -21.21
C GLU A 400 4.56 14.01 -22.48
N ILE A 401 5.41 14.48 -23.41
CA ILE A 401 5.78 13.73 -24.62
C ILE A 401 6.59 12.49 -24.23
N LEU A 402 7.55 12.64 -23.31
CA LEU A 402 8.34 11.52 -22.81
C LEU A 402 7.46 10.47 -22.14
N LEU A 403 6.58 10.90 -21.23
CA LEU A 403 5.59 10.01 -20.59
C LEU A 403 4.76 9.28 -21.65
N TYR A 404 4.21 10.01 -22.63
CA TYR A 404 3.41 9.44 -23.69
C TYR A 404 4.18 8.38 -24.51
N LEU A 405 5.43 8.66 -24.87
CA LEU A 405 6.27 7.72 -25.59
C LEU A 405 6.54 6.45 -24.76
N PHE A 406 6.86 6.58 -23.47
CA PHE A 406 7.09 5.43 -22.60
C PHE A 406 5.85 4.57 -22.37
N LYS A 407 4.63 5.15 -22.41
CA LYS A 407 3.36 4.38 -22.39
C LYS A 407 3.18 3.49 -23.61
N LEU A 408 3.88 3.79 -24.71
CA LEU A 408 3.81 3.05 -25.97
C LEU A 408 5.05 2.17 -26.22
N ALA A 409 6.14 2.42 -25.51
CA ALA A 409 7.42 1.75 -25.69
C ALA A 409 7.39 0.31 -25.17
N GLU A 410 8.29 -0.50 -25.71
CA GLU A 410 8.57 -1.84 -25.17
C GLU A 410 9.58 -1.68 -24.02
N LEU A 411 9.15 -2.06 -22.82
CA LEU A 411 9.93 -1.92 -21.60
C LEU A 411 10.29 -3.31 -21.06
N ASP A 412 11.53 -3.47 -20.60
CA ASP A 412 12.07 -4.79 -20.27
C ASP A 412 11.51 -5.29 -18.93
N ASN A 413 11.61 -4.43 -17.91
CA ASN A 413 11.21 -4.73 -16.53
C ASN A 413 10.00 -3.91 -16.08
N TYR A 414 9.25 -3.27 -16.97
CA TYR A 414 8.10 -2.46 -16.60
C TYR A 414 6.97 -2.67 -17.60
N GLU A 415 5.73 -2.55 -17.15
CA GLU A 415 4.54 -2.53 -18.01
C GLU A 415 3.70 -1.30 -17.64
N TYR A 416 3.10 -0.62 -18.63
CA TYR A 416 2.14 0.45 -18.37
C TYR A 416 0.70 -0.07 -18.36
N ASP A 417 0.04 0.05 -17.21
CA ASP A 417 -1.37 -0.28 -17.06
C ASP A 417 -2.26 0.92 -17.40
N LYS A 418 -2.93 0.86 -18.55
CA LYS A 418 -3.86 1.90 -19.00
C LYS A 418 -5.09 2.05 -18.10
N GLU A 419 -5.58 0.99 -17.45
CA GLU A 419 -6.75 1.06 -16.57
C GLU A 419 -6.41 1.77 -15.26
N LEU A 420 -5.21 1.52 -14.73
CA LEU A 420 -4.76 2.06 -13.45
C LEU A 420 -3.97 3.38 -13.56
N GLY A 421 -3.48 3.71 -14.77
CA GLY A 421 -2.70 4.90 -15.03
C GLY A 421 -1.31 4.89 -14.37
N MET A 422 -0.58 3.77 -14.48
CA MET A 422 0.75 3.63 -13.86
C MET A 422 1.66 2.62 -14.57
N PHE A 423 2.97 2.79 -14.41
CA PHE A 423 3.99 1.79 -14.71
C PHE A 423 4.25 0.89 -13.52
N THR A 424 4.41 -0.41 -13.77
CA THR A 424 4.61 -1.41 -12.73
C THR A 424 5.72 -2.37 -13.12
N ARG A 425 6.65 -2.65 -12.19
CA ARG A 425 7.85 -3.42 -12.47
C ARG A 425 7.61 -4.92 -12.74
N GLU A 426 6.55 -5.48 -12.17
CA GLU A 426 6.10 -6.83 -12.50
C GLU A 426 4.78 -6.76 -13.28
N PRO A 427 4.56 -7.65 -14.26
CA PRO A 427 3.31 -7.69 -15.01
C PRO A 427 2.13 -8.06 -14.09
N ILE A 428 1.36 -7.05 -13.69
CA ILE A 428 0.14 -7.23 -12.89
C ILE A 428 -0.95 -7.88 -13.70
N SER A 429 -0.84 -7.87 -15.03
CA SER A 429 -1.78 -8.52 -15.95
C SER A 429 -2.23 -9.90 -15.47
N LEU A 430 -1.32 -10.69 -14.88
CA LEU A 430 -1.63 -12.01 -14.28
C LEU A 430 -2.45 -11.94 -12.98
N LYS A 431 -2.31 -10.89 -12.17
CA LYS A 431 -3.01 -10.68 -10.89
C LYS A 431 -4.28 -9.81 -11.01
N LYS A 432 -4.53 -9.13 -12.13
CA LYS A 432 -5.67 -8.20 -12.30
C LYS A 432 -7.04 -8.86 -12.05
N ALA A 433 -7.26 -10.05 -12.59
CA ALA A 433 -8.52 -10.76 -12.46
C ALA A 433 -8.82 -11.12 -10.98
N GLU A 434 -7.79 -11.58 -10.27
CA GLU A 434 -7.89 -11.93 -8.85
C GLU A 434 -8.12 -10.69 -7.97
N LEU A 435 -7.40 -9.59 -8.24
CA LEU A 435 -7.65 -8.32 -7.54
C LEU A 435 -9.08 -7.82 -7.77
N LYS A 436 -9.56 -7.83 -9.02
CA LYS A 436 -10.95 -7.45 -9.35
C LYS A 436 -11.95 -8.31 -8.56
N LYS A 437 -11.72 -9.62 -8.44
CA LYS A 437 -12.56 -10.54 -7.67
C LYS A 437 -12.53 -10.25 -6.17
N GLN A 438 -11.35 -10.02 -5.58
CA GLN A 438 -11.22 -9.68 -4.15
C GLN A 438 -11.91 -8.36 -3.82
N PHE A 439 -11.69 -7.31 -4.61
CA PHE A 439 -12.38 -6.04 -4.44
C PHE A 439 -13.89 -6.18 -4.68
N ALA A 440 -14.33 -7.01 -5.62
CA ALA A 440 -15.75 -7.31 -5.85
C ALA A 440 -16.41 -8.03 -4.66
N GLY A 441 -15.67 -8.81 -3.87
CA GLY A 441 -16.16 -9.49 -2.66
C GLY A 441 -16.40 -8.57 -1.45
N LEU A 442 -15.83 -7.37 -1.44
CA LEU A 442 -15.98 -6.44 -0.31
C LEU A 442 -17.41 -5.85 -0.17
N PRO A 443 -17.77 -5.28 0.99
CA PRO A 443 -19.01 -4.53 1.13
C PRO A 443 -19.13 -3.40 0.10
N ALA A 444 -20.37 -3.04 -0.26
CA ALA A 444 -20.63 -1.93 -1.19
C ALA A 444 -20.11 -0.57 -0.67
N PHE A 445 -19.98 -0.44 0.65
CA PHE A 445 -19.51 0.74 1.36
C PHE A 445 -18.47 0.34 2.41
N LEU A 446 -17.32 0.98 2.39
CA LEU A 446 -16.24 0.82 3.39
C LEU A 446 -16.01 2.14 4.09
N LEU A 447 -15.79 2.14 5.41
CA LEU A 447 -15.45 3.37 6.12
C LEU A 447 -14.03 3.83 5.76
N ASN A 448 -13.78 5.14 5.76
CA ASN A 448 -12.44 5.66 5.49
C ASN A 448 -11.38 5.13 6.46
N LYS A 449 -11.75 4.85 7.72
CA LYS A 449 -10.84 4.25 8.71
C LYS A 449 -10.51 2.79 8.43
N GLU A 450 -11.39 2.06 7.74
CA GLU A 450 -11.21 0.65 7.38
C GLU A 450 -10.42 0.50 6.07
N TRP A 451 -10.44 1.52 5.21
CA TRP A 451 -9.81 1.48 3.89
C TRP A 451 -8.31 1.13 3.94
N PRO A 452 -7.45 1.77 4.74
CA PRO A 452 -6.02 1.45 4.75
C PRO A 452 -5.74 0.01 5.18
N ASP A 453 -6.47 -0.48 6.18
CA ASP A 453 -6.32 -1.85 6.69
C ASP A 453 -6.72 -2.88 5.63
N GLU A 454 -7.82 -2.59 4.92
CA GLU A 454 -8.33 -3.46 3.87
C GLU A 454 -7.42 -3.50 2.64
N ILE A 455 -6.88 -2.34 2.21
CA ILE A 455 -5.87 -2.28 1.16
C ILE A 455 -4.59 -3.02 1.57
N ASN A 456 -4.11 -2.83 2.80
CA ASN A 456 -2.91 -3.49 3.29
C ASN A 456 -3.09 -5.01 3.38
N ARG A 457 -4.27 -5.47 3.79
CA ARG A 457 -4.65 -6.90 3.81
C ARG A 457 -4.56 -7.51 2.40
N ILE A 458 -5.15 -6.84 1.41
CA ILE A 458 -5.11 -7.28 0.01
C ILE A 458 -3.69 -7.21 -0.56
N ALA A 459 -2.94 -6.14 -0.27
CA ALA A 459 -1.56 -5.97 -0.73
C ALA A 459 -0.66 -7.11 -0.24
N LYS A 460 -0.72 -7.42 1.06
CA LYS A 460 0.05 -8.52 1.67
C LYS A 460 -0.37 -9.88 1.13
N ALA A 461 -1.67 -10.14 1.02
CA ALA A 461 -2.20 -11.42 0.54
C ALA A 461 -1.74 -11.76 -0.89
N ASN A 462 -1.49 -10.74 -1.72
CA ASN A 462 -1.07 -10.91 -3.11
C ASN A 462 0.43 -10.67 -3.33
N GLY A 463 1.19 -10.32 -2.28
CA GLY A 463 2.60 -9.96 -2.36
C GLY A 463 2.84 -8.79 -3.33
N ILE A 464 2.04 -7.73 -3.23
CA ILE A 464 2.14 -6.55 -4.10
C ILE A 464 2.31 -5.25 -3.29
N PRO A 465 2.85 -4.18 -3.90
CA PRO A 465 2.95 -2.88 -3.24
C PRO A 465 1.58 -2.30 -2.84
N TYR A 466 1.52 -1.63 -1.68
CA TYR A 466 0.29 -0.98 -1.17
C TYR A 466 -0.32 -0.03 -2.21
N LYS A 467 0.52 0.80 -2.84
CA LYS A 467 0.10 1.81 -3.82
C LYS A 467 -0.62 1.19 -5.02
N LEU A 468 -0.19 0.00 -5.45
CA LEU A 468 -0.88 -0.75 -6.49
C LEU A 468 -2.25 -1.21 -6.04
N ALA A 469 -2.32 -1.88 -4.88
CA ALA A 469 -3.58 -2.36 -4.32
C ALA A 469 -4.57 -1.19 -4.11
N GLU A 470 -4.07 -0.04 -3.65
CA GLU A 470 -4.88 1.17 -3.47
C GLU A 470 -5.48 1.65 -4.78
N LYS A 471 -4.69 1.78 -5.85
CA LYS A 471 -5.17 2.20 -7.17
C LYS A 471 -6.14 1.19 -7.78
N ALA A 472 -5.88 -0.11 -7.63
CA ALA A 472 -6.82 -1.15 -8.03
C ALA A 472 -8.15 -1.05 -7.26
N GLY A 473 -8.09 -0.77 -5.96
CA GLY A 473 -9.26 -0.48 -5.14
C GLY A 473 -10.01 0.76 -5.62
N LEU A 474 -9.31 1.86 -5.93
CA LEU A 474 -9.90 3.11 -6.41
C LEU A 474 -10.53 3.00 -7.81
N ALA A 475 -10.10 2.03 -8.62
CA ALA A 475 -10.77 1.71 -9.88
C ALA A 475 -12.18 1.10 -9.66
N VAL A 476 -12.41 0.44 -8.52
CA VAL A 476 -13.70 -0.15 -8.14
C VAL A 476 -14.51 0.77 -7.22
N PHE A 477 -13.83 1.48 -6.32
CA PHE A 477 -14.45 2.30 -5.28
C PHE A 477 -14.18 3.79 -5.50
N LYS A 478 -15.24 4.59 -5.42
CA LYS A 478 -15.15 6.05 -5.41
C LYS A 478 -15.10 6.55 -3.97
N LYS A 479 -14.09 7.37 -3.68
CA LYS A 479 -13.95 8.05 -2.39
C LYS A 479 -15.06 9.07 -2.19
N GLN A 480 -15.74 8.98 -1.06
CA GLN A 480 -16.71 9.95 -0.53
C GLN A 480 -16.15 10.58 0.75
N LYS A 481 -16.90 11.51 1.39
CA LYS A 481 -16.42 12.18 2.61
C LYS A 481 -16.01 11.21 3.73
N LYS A 482 -16.86 10.25 4.08
CA LYS A 482 -16.60 9.28 5.17
C LYS A 482 -16.39 7.83 4.71
N TYR A 483 -16.67 7.52 3.44
CA TYR A 483 -16.69 6.14 2.94
C TYR A 483 -16.08 6.03 1.55
N TYR A 484 -15.74 4.81 1.16
CA TYR A 484 -15.48 4.38 -0.20
C TYR A 484 -16.68 3.57 -0.70
N ALA A 485 -17.22 3.90 -1.89
CA ALA A 485 -18.43 3.27 -2.42
C ALA A 485 -18.19 2.64 -3.81
N LYS A 486 -18.63 1.40 -4.01
CA LYS A 486 -18.49 0.67 -5.30
C LYS A 486 -19.34 1.24 -6.44
N ARG A 487 -20.48 1.81 -6.09
CA ARG A 487 -21.45 2.38 -7.03
C ARG A 487 -21.86 3.76 -6.59
N SER A 488 -22.55 4.47 -7.48
CA SER A 488 -23.19 5.73 -7.13
C SER A 488 -24.10 5.53 -5.91
N VAL A 489 -23.92 6.40 -4.91
CA VAL A 489 -24.70 6.39 -3.67
C VAL A 489 -26.14 6.76 -4.03
N THR A 490 -27.09 5.87 -3.79
CA THR A 490 -28.52 6.15 -4.01
C THR A 490 -29.13 6.75 -2.75
N LEU A 491 -30.28 7.43 -2.88
CA LEU A 491 -31.02 7.94 -1.72
C LEU A 491 -31.36 6.82 -0.73
N LYS A 492 -31.66 5.61 -1.23
CA LYS A 492 -31.91 4.42 -0.41
C LYS A 492 -30.73 4.11 0.52
N ASP A 493 -29.52 4.09 -0.04
CA ASP A 493 -28.28 3.82 0.71
C ASP A 493 -28.04 4.88 1.80
N VAL A 494 -28.36 6.14 1.51
CA VAL A 494 -28.25 7.25 2.45
C VAL A 494 -29.16 7.02 3.65
N TYR A 495 -30.44 6.71 3.42
CA TYR A 495 -31.40 6.47 4.50
C TYR A 495 -31.04 5.22 5.31
N GLU A 496 -30.74 4.10 4.66
CA GLU A 496 -30.34 2.86 5.34
C GLU A 496 -29.14 3.09 6.26
N ARG A 497 -28.09 3.75 5.75
CA ARG A 497 -26.87 3.99 6.52
C ARG A 497 -27.08 4.97 7.67
N ILE A 498 -27.85 6.04 7.46
CA ILE A 498 -28.15 6.99 8.55
C ILE A 498 -28.91 6.29 9.67
N LEU A 499 -29.91 5.47 9.33
CA LEU A 499 -30.68 4.70 10.32
C LEU A 499 -29.79 3.70 11.07
N LEU A 500 -28.96 2.97 10.32
CA LEU A 500 -28.05 1.98 10.89
C LEU A 500 -27.04 2.63 11.84
N ASP A 501 -26.37 3.71 11.42
CA ASP A 501 -25.25 4.28 12.17
C ASP A 501 -25.70 5.18 13.34
N HIS A 502 -26.89 5.79 13.27
CA HIS A 502 -27.30 6.85 14.21
C HIS A 502 -28.61 6.60 14.97
N TYR A 503 -29.45 5.66 14.54
CA TYR A 503 -30.79 5.46 15.12
C TYR A 503 -31.04 3.99 15.52
N PRO A 504 -30.26 3.43 16.47
CA PRO A 504 -30.44 2.05 16.93
C PRO A 504 -31.81 1.79 17.58
N ASN A 505 -32.44 2.82 18.16
CA ASN A 505 -33.78 2.74 18.74
C ASN A 505 -34.89 3.20 17.76
N GLY A 506 -34.52 3.43 16.49
CA GLY A 506 -35.39 3.99 15.47
C GLY A 506 -35.51 5.51 15.53
N ILE A 507 -36.18 6.05 14.52
CA ILE A 507 -36.45 7.48 14.33
C ILE A 507 -37.95 7.73 14.29
N LYS A 508 -38.41 8.73 15.02
CA LYS A 508 -39.81 9.15 14.99
C LYS A 508 -40.02 10.13 13.85
N LEU A 509 -40.74 9.68 12.82
CA LEU A 509 -41.17 10.53 11.72
C LEU A 509 -42.25 11.50 12.23
N TYR A 510 -42.40 12.65 11.56
CA TYR A 510 -43.26 13.78 11.91
C TYR A 510 -42.73 14.79 12.94
N GLU A 511 -41.54 14.56 13.51
CA GLU A 511 -40.85 15.56 14.35
C GLU A 511 -39.97 16.48 13.48
N PRO A 512 -40.20 17.81 13.47
CA PRO A 512 -39.41 18.76 12.66
C PRO A 512 -37.89 18.62 12.84
N GLU A 513 -37.45 18.38 14.07
CA GLU A 513 -36.05 18.23 14.47
C GLU A 513 -35.41 16.99 13.84
N ALA A 514 -36.18 15.91 13.71
CA ALA A 514 -35.71 14.66 13.10
C ALA A 514 -35.36 14.87 11.62
N TYR A 515 -36.17 15.66 10.90
CA TYR A 515 -35.92 15.95 9.48
C TYR A 515 -34.69 16.81 9.25
N ALA A 516 -34.50 17.85 10.07
CA ALA A 516 -33.30 18.68 10.01
C ALA A 516 -32.05 17.84 10.27
N ARG A 517 -32.09 16.98 11.28
CA ARG A 517 -30.97 16.12 11.66
C ARG A 517 -30.61 15.10 10.58
N ILE A 518 -31.60 14.49 9.90
CA ILE A 518 -31.32 13.57 8.78
C ILE A 518 -30.60 14.31 7.63
N ARG A 519 -31.06 15.53 7.29
CA ARG A 519 -30.43 16.34 6.22
C ARG A 519 -29.00 16.72 6.59
N GLU A 520 -28.78 17.13 7.83
CA GLU A 520 -27.44 17.42 8.35
C GLU A 520 -26.53 16.19 8.31
N LEU A 521 -27.01 15.05 8.83
CA LEU A 521 -26.26 13.79 8.83
C LEU A 521 -25.93 13.32 7.40
N ALA A 522 -26.86 13.45 6.45
CA ALA A 522 -26.61 13.11 5.05
C ALA A 522 -25.48 13.98 4.45
N GLN A 523 -25.55 15.30 4.65
CA GLN A 523 -24.53 16.26 4.21
C GLN A 523 -23.15 15.98 4.83
N LYS A 524 -23.12 15.69 6.13
CA LYS A 524 -21.89 15.38 6.88
C LYS A 524 -21.26 14.04 6.46
N THR A 525 -22.08 13.07 6.09
CA THR A 525 -21.67 11.68 5.84
C THR A 525 -21.30 11.45 4.37
N PHE A 526 -22.08 12.02 3.45
CA PHE A 526 -21.94 11.77 2.02
C PHE A 526 -21.59 13.01 1.19
N GLY A 527 -21.60 14.21 1.75
CA GLY A 527 -21.29 15.44 1.01
C GLY A 527 -22.52 16.06 0.35
N ASP A 528 -22.36 16.55 -0.89
CA ASP A 528 -23.40 17.30 -1.58
C ASP A 528 -24.52 16.39 -2.15
N ILE A 529 -25.25 15.74 -1.24
CA ILE A 529 -26.44 14.95 -1.57
C ILE A 529 -27.69 15.81 -1.38
N LYS A 530 -28.49 15.91 -2.44
CA LYS A 530 -29.79 16.59 -2.42
C LYS A 530 -30.88 15.63 -1.95
N LEU A 531 -31.32 15.81 -0.70
CA LEU A 531 -32.52 15.15 -0.18
C LEU A 531 -33.79 15.93 -0.56
N PRO A 532 -34.97 15.27 -0.61
CA PRO A 532 -36.24 15.96 -0.80
C PRO A 532 -36.49 17.05 0.25
N GLN A 533 -36.93 18.22 -0.22
CA GLN A 533 -37.33 19.32 0.68
C GLN A 533 -38.67 19.03 1.36
N ASN A 534 -39.56 18.31 0.68
CA ASN A 534 -40.83 17.89 1.25
C ASN A 534 -40.62 16.75 2.27
N ASN A 535 -40.97 17.01 3.53
CA ASN A 535 -40.88 16.02 4.61
C ASN A 535 -41.71 14.76 4.33
N ARG A 536 -42.86 14.88 3.66
CA ARG A 536 -43.70 13.73 3.28
C ARG A 536 -43.03 12.81 2.27
N ALA A 537 -42.22 13.38 1.38
CA ALA A 537 -41.42 12.59 0.44
C ALA A 537 -40.29 11.85 1.16
N LEU A 538 -39.68 12.48 2.18
CA LEU A 538 -38.67 11.85 3.01
C LEU A 538 -39.26 10.72 3.87
N ASP A 539 -40.46 10.92 4.45
CA ASP A 539 -41.17 9.89 5.21
C ASP A 539 -41.38 8.61 4.39
N ALA A 540 -41.87 8.76 3.15
CA ALA A 540 -42.10 7.64 2.24
C ALA A 540 -40.80 6.86 1.96
N ARG A 541 -39.70 7.57 1.70
CA ARG A 541 -38.40 6.94 1.42
C ARG A 541 -37.80 6.24 2.62
N ILE A 542 -37.97 6.78 3.83
CA ILE A 542 -37.54 6.11 5.06
C ILE A 542 -38.39 4.87 5.31
N ALA A 543 -39.71 4.95 5.11
CA ALA A 543 -40.62 3.83 5.25
C ALA A 543 -40.34 2.69 4.25
N ASP A 544 -39.76 2.99 3.08
CA ASP A 544 -39.34 1.97 2.09
C ASP A 544 -38.14 1.13 2.55
N VAL A 545 -37.30 1.67 3.46
CA VAL A 545 -36.04 1.02 3.90
C VAL A 545 -36.06 0.57 5.36
N ALA A 546 -37.00 1.10 6.14
CA ALA A 546 -37.13 0.88 7.56
C ALA A 546 -38.42 0.12 7.88
N VAL A 547 -38.54 -0.36 9.11
CA VAL A 547 -39.71 -1.07 9.61
C VAL A 547 -40.39 -0.23 10.68
N LEU A 548 -41.72 -0.14 10.61
CA LEU A 548 -42.53 0.50 11.67
C LEU A 548 -42.32 -0.24 12.99
N TRP A 549 -41.89 0.47 14.03
CA TRP A 549 -41.48 -0.11 15.31
C TRP A 549 -42.26 0.43 16.51
N ASP A 550 -42.72 1.68 16.41
CA ASP A 550 -43.65 2.28 17.39
C ASP A 550 -44.53 3.30 16.66
N ARG A 551 -45.39 4.02 17.39
CA ARG A 551 -46.27 5.05 16.85
C ARG A 551 -45.48 6.15 16.13
N GLY A 552 -45.35 6.01 14.81
CA GLY A 552 -44.58 6.91 13.95
C GLY A 552 -43.07 6.67 13.99
N THR A 553 -42.59 5.66 14.71
CA THR A 553 -41.15 5.34 14.84
C THR A 553 -40.76 4.25 13.87
N TYR A 554 -39.67 4.44 13.13
CA TYR A 554 -39.15 3.51 12.13
C TYR A 554 -37.71 3.09 12.46
N ILE A 555 -37.42 1.80 12.39
CA ILE A 555 -36.12 1.22 12.74
C ILE A 555 -35.49 0.48 11.57
N HIS A 556 -34.16 0.43 11.53
CA HIS A 556 -33.44 -0.38 10.53
C HIS A 556 -33.68 -1.88 10.76
N PRO A 557 -33.89 -2.70 9.71
CA PRO A 557 -34.16 -4.14 9.84
C PRO A 557 -33.12 -4.92 10.65
N SER A 558 -31.84 -4.53 10.58
CA SER A 558 -30.75 -5.21 11.33
C SER A 558 -30.89 -5.14 12.86
N TYR A 559 -31.71 -4.25 13.41
CA TYR A 559 -31.96 -4.13 14.85
C TYR A 559 -33.18 -4.94 15.32
N ILE A 560 -33.87 -5.62 14.41
CA ILE A 560 -35.08 -6.39 14.72
C ILE A 560 -34.69 -7.82 15.07
N LYS A 561 -35.06 -8.26 16.27
CA LYS A 561 -34.87 -9.65 16.72
C LYS A 561 -36.17 -10.42 16.51
N LEU A 562 -36.21 -11.25 15.47
CA LEU A 562 -37.36 -12.11 15.17
C LEU A 562 -37.07 -13.57 15.50
N ASP A 563 -38.03 -14.23 16.14
CA ASP A 563 -38.02 -15.68 16.35
C ASP A 563 -38.80 -16.37 15.22
N LYS A 564 -38.13 -17.26 14.47
CA LYS A 564 -38.70 -17.89 13.27
C LYS A 564 -39.90 -18.79 13.63
N GLU A 565 -39.81 -19.53 14.73
CA GLU A 565 -40.88 -20.43 15.18
C GLU A 565 -42.12 -19.64 15.59
N LEU A 566 -41.96 -18.57 16.38
CA LEU A 566 -43.05 -17.70 16.77
C LEU A 566 -43.71 -17.04 15.55
N MET A 567 -42.93 -16.55 14.58
CA MET A 567 -43.49 -15.96 13.36
C MET A 567 -44.28 -16.99 12.53
N ALA A 568 -43.82 -18.24 12.47
CA ALA A 568 -44.56 -19.33 11.82
C ALA A 568 -45.85 -19.68 12.58
N LYS A 569 -45.82 -19.63 13.93
CA LYS A 569 -47.01 -19.81 14.77
C LYS A 569 -48.05 -18.72 14.54
N ILE A 570 -47.62 -17.47 14.44
CA ILE A 570 -48.48 -16.32 14.11
C ILE A 570 -49.08 -16.49 12.71
N ASP A 571 -48.27 -16.86 11.72
CA ASP A 571 -48.74 -17.13 10.35
C ASP A 571 -49.82 -18.22 10.33
N ASN A 572 -49.58 -19.35 11.02
CA ASN A 572 -50.53 -20.43 11.12
C ASN A 572 -51.84 -20.01 11.84
N TYR A 573 -51.73 -19.19 12.89
CA TYR A 573 -52.89 -18.63 13.58
C TYR A 573 -53.74 -17.77 12.65
N ILE A 574 -53.11 -16.85 11.91
CA ILE A 574 -53.81 -15.98 10.95
C ILE A 574 -54.49 -16.85 9.89
N ARG A 575 -53.75 -17.76 9.26
CA ARG A 575 -54.26 -18.63 8.19
C ARG A 575 -55.50 -19.42 8.61
N ASN A 576 -55.50 -20.00 9.80
CA ASN A 576 -56.57 -20.88 10.28
C ASN A 576 -57.72 -20.13 10.98
N MET A 577 -57.59 -18.83 11.25
CA MET A 577 -58.66 -18.04 11.85
C MET A 577 -59.93 -18.01 10.97
N PRO A 578 -61.14 -18.25 11.47
CA PRO A 578 -62.35 -18.19 10.65
C PRO A 578 -62.62 -16.81 10.04
N ARG A 579 -62.30 -15.74 10.78
CA ARG A 579 -62.46 -14.35 10.34
C ARG A 579 -61.44 -13.99 9.27
N THR A 580 -61.85 -13.13 8.34
CA THR A 580 -61.02 -12.67 7.22
C THR A 580 -60.11 -11.51 7.61
N ALA A 581 -60.51 -10.71 8.61
CA ALA A 581 -59.75 -9.60 9.16
C ALA A 581 -59.47 -9.76 10.66
N ILE A 582 -58.25 -9.43 11.09
CA ILE A 582 -57.79 -9.50 12.48
C ILE A 582 -57.04 -8.21 12.82
N SER A 583 -57.29 -7.61 13.98
CA SER A 583 -56.55 -6.42 14.39
C SER A 583 -55.14 -6.78 14.88
N TYR A 584 -54.15 -5.91 14.66
CA TYR A 584 -52.81 -6.11 15.23
C TYR A 584 -52.81 -6.04 16.77
N ALA A 585 -53.76 -5.29 17.34
CA ALA A 585 -53.96 -5.25 18.79
C ALA A 585 -54.38 -6.62 19.35
N GLU A 586 -55.22 -7.35 18.61
CA GLU A 586 -55.65 -8.69 18.98
C GLU A 586 -54.50 -9.69 18.90
N LEU A 587 -53.79 -9.73 17.77
CA LEU A 587 -52.62 -10.59 17.61
C LEU A 587 -51.58 -10.34 18.70
N PHE A 588 -51.30 -9.06 18.98
CA PHE A 588 -50.37 -8.69 20.06
C PHE A 588 -50.88 -9.14 21.43
N SER A 589 -52.19 -9.07 21.69
CA SER A 589 -52.77 -9.54 22.94
C SER A 589 -52.65 -11.06 23.12
N ILE A 590 -52.77 -11.82 22.04
CA ILE A 590 -52.70 -13.29 22.05
C ILE A 590 -51.26 -13.77 22.26
N PHE A 591 -50.30 -13.19 21.53
CA PHE A 591 -48.91 -13.63 21.54
C PHE A 591 -48.01 -12.82 22.50
N ARG A 592 -48.59 -12.00 23.39
CA ARG A 592 -47.86 -11.02 24.22
C ARG A 592 -46.66 -11.62 24.94
N ASP A 593 -46.88 -12.71 25.66
CA ASP A 593 -45.87 -13.30 26.54
C ASP A 593 -44.75 -13.96 25.71
N GLU A 594 -45.11 -14.64 24.61
CA GLU A 594 -44.13 -15.24 23.69
C GLU A 594 -43.31 -14.17 22.96
N LEU A 595 -43.95 -13.07 22.54
CA LEU A 595 -43.27 -11.93 21.91
C LEU A 595 -42.26 -11.30 22.87
N ALA A 596 -42.67 -11.05 24.12
CA ALA A 596 -41.81 -10.48 25.15
C ALA A 596 -40.63 -11.40 25.51
N ALA A 597 -40.84 -12.72 25.51
CA ALA A 597 -39.80 -13.69 25.86
C ALA A 597 -38.79 -13.92 24.71
N LYS A 598 -39.25 -13.97 23.45
CA LYS A 598 -38.42 -14.43 22.32
C LYS A 598 -37.91 -13.32 21.41
N THR A 599 -38.52 -12.13 21.44
CA THR A 599 -38.25 -11.04 20.49
C THR A 599 -38.01 -9.72 21.20
N ASN A 600 -37.74 -8.65 20.46
CA ASN A 600 -37.75 -7.27 20.97
C ASN A 600 -39.04 -6.51 20.60
N ILE A 601 -40.13 -7.22 20.25
CA ILE A 601 -41.44 -6.65 19.94
C ILE A 601 -42.19 -6.36 21.24
N THR A 602 -42.32 -5.07 21.58
CA THR A 602 -42.94 -4.62 22.85
C THR A 602 -44.34 -4.06 22.69
N ASN A 603 -44.79 -3.82 21.45
CA ASN A 603 -46.07 -3.19 21.17
C ASN A 603 -46.66 -3.69 19.84
N ARG A 604 -47.94 -3.36 19.60
CA ARG A 604 -48.68 -3.77 18.39
C ARG A 604 -48.13 -3.17 17.08
N TYR A 605 -47.49 -2.00 17.13
CA TYR A 605 -46.91 -1.36 15.93
C TYR A 605 -45.62 -2.06 15.51
N ALA A 606 -44.76 -2.45 16.46
CA ALA A 606 -43.61 -3.32 16.20
C ALA A 606 -44.06 -4.67 15.62
N LEU A 607 -45.12 -5.28 16.17
CA LEU A 607 -45.68 -6.53 15.62
C LEU A 607 -46.18 -6.33 14.18
N GLN A 608 -46.90 -5.23 13.94
CA GLN A 608 -47.34 -4.86 12.59
C GLN A 608 -46.17 -4.72 11.63
N GLY A 609 -45.11 -4.01 12.02
CA GLY A 609 -43.92 -3.84 11.21
C GLY A 609 -43.23 -5.17 10.92
N ALA A 610 -43.03 -6.00 11.94
CA ALA A 610 -42.43 -7.33 11.80
C ALA A 610 -43.22 -8.24 10.84
N ILE A 611 -44.55 -8.25 10.96
CA ILE A 611 -45.43 -9.02 10.06
C ILE A 611 -45.36 -8.47 8.63
N LYS A 612 -45.40 -7.15 8.44
CA LYS A 612 -45.22 -6.56 7.10
C LYS A 612 -43.83 -6.85 6.52
N HIS A 613 -42.80 -6.91 7.35
CA HIS A 613 -41.45 -7.20 6.89
C HIS A 613 -41.29 -8.67 6.45
N THR A 614 -41.98 -9.60 7.12
CA THR A 614 -41.78 -11.06 6.92
C THR A 614 -42.89 -11.78 6.15
N LEU A 615 -44.12 -11.26 6.17
CA LEU A 615 -45.32 -11.92 5.62
C LEU A 615 -46.07 -11.03 4.61
N LYS A 616 -45.44 -9.97 4.06
CA LYS A 616 -46.05 -9.04 3.09
C LYS A 616 -46.72 -9.72 1.88
N ASP A 617 -46.18 -10.83 1.42
CA ASP A 617 -46.63 -11.51 0.21
C ASP A 617 -47.82 -12.45 0.48
N LYS A 618 -48.17 -12.68 1.75
CA LYS A 618 -49.25 -13.60 2.16
C LYS A 618 -50.53 -12.89 2.56
N TYR A 619 -50.44 -11.65 3.07
CA TYR A 619 -51.57 -10.96 3.68
C TYR A 619 -51.61 -9.48 3.32
N TYR A 620 -52.82 -8.93 3.31
CA TYR A 620 -53.06 -7.51 3.11
C TYR A 620 -53.07 -6.79 4.46
N SER A 621 -52.44 -5.62 4.54
CA SER A 621 -52.43 -4.80 5.74
C SER A 621 -53.09 -3.45 5.49
N ILE A 622 -54.21 -3.19 6.18
CA ILE A 622 -54.97 -1.95 6.05
C ILE A 622 -55.05 -1.27 7.42
N LYS A 623 -54.40 -0.10 7.55
CA LYS A 623 -54.29 0.64 8.82
C LYS A 623 -53.76 -0.25 9.96
N ASP A 624 -54.61 -0.63 10.92
CA ASP A 624 -54.28 -1.38 12.14
C ASP A 624 -54.82 -2.83 12.09
N VAL A 625 -55.06 -3.33 10.87
CA VAL A 625 -55.68 -4.63 10.60
C VAL A 625 -54.83 -5.41 9.59
N ILE A 626 -54.72 -6.71 9.81
CA ILE A 626 -54.25 -7.70 8.85
C ILE A 626 -55.42 -8.49 8.29
N SER A 627 -55.38 -8.78 7.00
CA SER A 627 -56.49 -9.38 6.28
C SER A 627 -56.03 -10.41 5.26
N LYS A 628 -56.83 -11.46 5.09
CA LYS A 628 -56.66 -12.48 4.04
C LYS A 628 -57.18 -12.03 2.68
N SER A 629 -57.94 -10.92 2.65
CA SER A 629 -58.57 -10.37 1.46
C SER A 629 -58.40 -8.85 1.39
N PRO A 630 -58.20 -8.25 0.22
CA PRO A 630 -57.98 -6.81 0.09
C PRO A 630 -59.20 -5.95 0.50
N VAL A 631 -60.40 -6.53 0.55
CA VAL A 631 -61.66 -5.81 0.86
C VAL A 631 -62.14 -6.01 2.29
N ALA A 632 -61.59 -6.97 3.03
CA ALA A 632 -62.08 -7.32 4.34
C ALA A 632 -61.75 -6.25 5.40
N LYS A 633 -62.77 -5.92 6.21
CA LYS A 633 -62.73 -4.87 7.23
C LYS A 633 -63.18 -5.45 8.56
N LEU A 634 -62.60 -4.97 9.65
CA LEU A 634 -63.02 -5.36 10.99
C LEU A 634 -64.48 -5.01 11.28
N ASP A 635 -65.00 -3.94 10.66
CA ASP A 635 -66.41 -3.55 10.76
C ASP A 635 -67.36 -4.66 10.29
N PHE A 636 -67.01 -5.38 9.21
CA PHE A 636 -67.79 -6.50 8.69
C PHE A 636 -67.75 -7.71 9.64
N GLU A 637 -66.59 -8.00 10.24
CA GLU A 637 -66.44 -9.12 11.18
C GLU A 637 -67.27 -8.91 12.45
N ILE A 638 -67.34 -7.68 12.98
CA ILE A 638 -68.18 -7.36 14.13
C ILE A 638 -69.67 -7.45 13.77
N ASP A 639 -70.06 -6.96 12.60
CA ASP A 639 -71.43 -7.01 12.10
C ASP A 639 -71.94 -8.46 11.97
N GLU A 640 -71.20 -9.31 11.26
CA GLU A 640 -71.53 -10.74 11.11
C GLU A 640 -71.51 -11.49 12.46
N PHE A 641 -70.62 -11.11 13.38
CA PHE A 641 -70.62 -11.69 14.73
C PHE A 641 -71.91 -11.38 15.49
N VAL A 642 -72.40 -10.14 15.46
CA VAL A 642 -73.66 -9.75 16.13
C VAL A 642 -74.85 -10.44 15.44
N LYS A 643 -74.86 -10.48 14.11
CA LYS A 643 -75.89 -11.17 13.31
C LYS A 643 -76.04 -12.64 13.68
N LYS A 644 -74.93 -13.36 13.87
CA LYS A 644 -74.92 -14.80 14.20
C LYS A 644 -75.34 -15.10 15.64
N HIS A 645 -75.11 -14.19 16.58
CA HIS A 645 -75.25 -14.47 18.03
C HIS A 645 -76.44 -13.79 18.71
N GLY A 646 -77.30 -13.11 17.97
CA GLY A 646 -78.50 -12.45 18.51
C GLY A 646 -78.15 -11.24 19.39
N ILE A 647 -78.63 -11.22 20.64
CA ILE A 647 -78.30 -10.14 21.58
C ILE A 647 -76.91 -10.37 22.17
N VAL A 648 -75.96 -9.51 21.81
CA VAL A 648 -74.56 -9.59 22.22
C VAL A 648 -74.23 -8.48 23.23
N THR A 649 -73.52 -8.84 24.30
CA THR A 649 -73.01 -7.86 25.28
C THR A 649 -71.66 -7.29 24.84
N LYS A 650 -71.33 -6.07 25.28
CA LYS A 650 -70.00 -5.48 25.08
C LYS A 650 -68.89 -6.39 25.63
N ALA A 651 -69.11 -7.04 26.77
CA ALA A 651 -68.15 -7.97 27.35
C ALA A 651 -67.85 -9.14 26.39
N LYS A 652 -68.89 -9.72 25.77
CA LYS A 652 -68.74 -10.77 24.76
C LYS A 652 -68.01 -10.29 23.51
N LEU A 653 -68.26 -9.05 23.06
CA LEU A 653 -67.49 -8.45 21.95
C LEU A 653 -66.02 -8.23 22.31
N MET A 654 -65.71 -7.78 23.52
CA MET A 654 -64.33 -7.59 23.98
C MET A 654 -63.60 -8.92 24.17
N GLU A 655 -64.32 -9.98 24.53
CA GLU A 655 -63.80 -11.34 24.64
C GLU A 655 -63.48 -11.95 23.26
N GLU A 656 -64.36 -11.75 22.27
CA GLU A 656 -64.17 -12.24 20.89
C GLU A 656 -63.10 -11.43 20.13
N PHE A 657 -63.08 -10.11 20.31
CA PHE A 657 -62.18 -9.19 19.63
C PHE A 657 -61.14 -8.65 20.63
N LYS A 658 -60.35 -9.57 21.19
CA LYS A 658 -59.37 -9.26 22.24
C LYS A 658 -58.42 -8.14 21.83
N GLY A 659 -57.94 -7.37 22.80
CA GLY A 659 -56.97 -6.29 22.56
C GLY A 659 -57.55 -5.01 21.95
N LEU A 660 -58.78 -5.01 21.45
CA LEU A 660 -59.48 -3.77 21.11
C LEU A 660 -59.84 -3.00 22.38
N ARG A 661 -59.77 -1.67 22.31
CA ARG A 661 -60.25 -0.79 23.37
C ARG A 661 -61.76 -0.57 23.23
N ASP A 662 -62.42 -0.29 24.34
CA ASP A 662 -63.84 0.09 24.38
C ASP A 662 -64.23 1.16 23.36
N SER A 663 -63.40 2.20 23.25
CA SER A 663 -63.62 3.28 22.29
C SER A 663 -63.51 2.83 20.84
N ALA A 664 -62.65 1.84 20.53
CA ALA A 664 -62.51 1.28 19.20
C ALA A 664 -63.74 0.45 18.82
N ILE A 665 -64.22 -0.43 19.72
CA ILE A 665 -65.45 -1.20 19.50
C ILE A 665 -66.64 -0.26 19.29
N PHE A 666 -66.79 0.76 20.14
CA PHE A 666 -67.86 1.75 20.01
C PHE A 666 -67.80 2.49 18.66
N GLN A 667 -66.61 2.91 18.22
CA GLN A 667 -66.42 3.55 16.92
C GLN A 667 -66.77 2.64 15.75
N ILE A 668 -66.42 1.34 15.83
CA ILE A 668 -66.75 0.37 14.79
C ILE A 668 -68.26 0.14 14.73
N ILE A 669 -68.91 -0.11 15.87
CA ILE A 669 -70.36 -0.32 15.94
C ILE A 669 -71.12 0.88 15.35
N ASN A 670 -70.69 2.12 15.63
CA ASN A 670 -71.33 3.30 15.06
C ASN A 670 -71.20 3.41 13.53
N ARG A 671 -70.27 2.68 12.90
CA ARG A 671 -70.15 2.58 11.44
C ARG A 671 -70.97 1.44 10.86
N CYS A 672 -71.50 0.53 11.69
CA CYS A 672 -72.33 -0.60 11.26
C CYS A 672 -73.82 -0.20 11.37
N PRO A 673 -74.50 0.15 10.25
CA PRO A 673 -75.88 0.66 10.30
C PRO A 673 -76.88 -0.38 10.80
N GLU A 674 -76.61 -1.67 10.60
CA GLU A 674 -77.50 -2.78 10.97
C GLU A 674 -77.37 -3.21 12.43
N ILE A 675 -76.41 -2.66 13.18
CA ILE A 675 -76.24 -2.98 14.60
C ILE A 675 -77.03 -1.97 15.44
N ILE A 676 -78.00 -2.48 16.20
CA ILE A 676 -78.92 -1.70 17.02
C ILE A 676 -78.54 -1.87 18.49
N SER A 677 -78.33 -0.74 19.19
CA SER A 677 -78.13 -0.76 20.65
C SER A 677 -79.49 -0.83 21.36
N VAL A 678 -79.76 -1.97 22.01
CA VAL A 678 -81.05 -2.28 22.65
C VAL A 678 -81.06 -2.03 24.16
N SER A 679 -79.90 -1.98 24.81
CA SER A 679 -79.78 -1.53 26.20
C SER A 679 -78.37 -1.00 26.47
N ASN A 680 -78.07 -0.61 27.70
CA ASN A 680 -76.68 -0.32 28.09
C ASN A 680 -75.78 -1.52 27.77
N ALA A 681 -74.78 -1.29 26.92
CA ALA A 681 -73.79 -2.29 26.50
C ALA A 681 -74.35 -3.59 25.90
N ARG A 682 -75.54 -3.56 25.27
CA ARG A 682 -76.09 -4.69 24.50
C ARG A 682 -76.50 -4.26 23.10
N TYR A 683 -76.23 -5.14 22.14
CA TYR A 683 -76.40 -4.91 20.71
C TYR A 683 -77.15 -6.09 20.08
N ILE A 684 -77.99 -5.81 19.08
CA ILE A 684 -78.67 -6.80 18.25
C ILE A 684 -78.51 -6.40 16.79
N HIS A 685 -78.53 -7.35 15.88
CA HIS A 685 -78.54 -7.07 14.45
C HIS A 685 -79.98 -6.87 13.94
N ALA A 686 -80.18 -5.97 12.98
CA ALA A 686 -81.50 -5.64 12.43
C ALA A 686 -82.19 -6.86 11.79
N SER A 687 -81.44 -7.79 11.17
CA SER A 687 -81.99 -9.03 10.61
C SER A 687 -82.60 -9.99 11.64
N ALA A 688 -82.36 -9.77 12.95
CA ALA A 688 -83.01 -10.54 14.01
C ALA A 688 -84.39 -9.96 14.39
N LEU A 689 -84.76 -8.82 13.80
CA LEU A 689 -86.07 -8.20 13.96
C LEU A 689 -87.03 -8.70 12.89
N ASN A 690 -88.30 -8.82 13.27
CA ASN A 690 -89.40 -9.13 12.39
C ASN A 690 -90.17 -7.83 12.14
N LEU A 691 -89.67 -6.98 11.25
CA LEU A 691 -90.31 -5.72 10.86
C LEU A 691 -91.17 -5.95 9.61
N LYS A 692 -92.44 -5.57 9.66
CA LYS A 692 -93.39 -5.58 8.54
C LYS A 692 -93.53 -4.16 7.99
N GLU A 693 -93.93 -4.03 6.72
CA GLU A 693 -94.25 -2.72 6.11
C GLU A 693 -95.27 -1.91 6.93
N ASP A 694 -96.30 -2.57 7.48
CA ASP A 694 -97.30 -1.91 8.31
C ASP A 694 -96.72 -1.32 9.61
N ASP A 695 -95.62 -1.86 10.15
CA ASP A 695 -94.99 -1.36 11.38
C ASP A 695 -94.45 0.08 11.19
N TYR A 696 -94.17 0.51 9.97
CA TYR A 696 -93.72 1.87 9.68
C TYR A 696 -94.81 2.93 9.93
N ARG A 697 -96.08 2.55 10.12
CA ARG A 697 -97.16 3.47 10.56
C ARG A 697 -96.95 4.00 11.98
N ILE A 698 -96.07 3.37 12.77
CA ILE A 698 -95.68 3.86 14.10
C ILE A 698 -95.13 5.29 14.03
N LYS A 699 -94.55 5.72 12.89
CA LYS A 699 -94.13 7.12 12.69
C LYS A 699 -95.27 8.12 12.88
N ASP A 700 -96.49 7.77 12.49
CA ASP A 700 -97.66 8.65 12.62
C ASP A 700 -98.15 8.72 14.06
N LEU A 701 -98.01 7.61 14.82
CA LEU A 701 -98.22 7.61 16.27
C LEU A 701 -97.19 8.50 16.97
N ILE A 702 -95.92 8.43 16.56
CA ILE A 702 -94.87 9.30 17.08
C ILE A 702 -95.22 10.77 16.78
N LYS A 703 -95.57 11.12 15.53
CA LYS A 703 -95.98 12.49 15.14
C LYS A 703 -97.21 12.99 15.90
N LYS A 704 -98.22 12.14 16.11
CA LYS A 704 -99.45 12.50 16.83
C LYS A 704 -99.20 12.88 18.30
N HIS A 705 -98.22 12.23 18.93
CA HIS A 705 -97.92 12.40 20.36
C HIS A 705 -96.76 13.36 20.64
N ILE A 706 -95.91 13.64 19.65
CA ILE A 706 -94.99 14.77 19.68
C ILE A 706 -95.81 16.04 19.38
N ARG A 707 -96.20 16.76 20.44
CA ARG A 707 -96.90 18.04 20.32
C ARG A 707 -95.98 19.23 20.57
N ILE A 708 -95.72 19.52 21.85
CA ILE A 708 -94.91 20.65 22.36
C ILE A 708 -93.68 20.14 23.12
N SER A 709 -93.65 18.86 23.48
CA SER A 709 -92.57 18.23 24.24
C SER A 709 -92.12 16.91 23.59
N PRO A 710 -90.83 16.56 23.71
CA PRO A 710 -90.29 15.27 23.30
C PRO A 710 -91.07 14.09 23.89
N LEU A 711 -91.34 13.08 23.08
CA LEU A 711 -91.99 11.84 23.50
C LEU A 711 -90.95 10.92 24.12
N SER A 712 -91.16 10.46 25.36
CA SER A 712 -90.26 9.45 25.94
C SER A 712 -90.59 8.05 25.40
N SER A 713 -89.56 7.24 25.19
CA SER A 713 -89.71 5.82 24.83
C SER A 713 -90.57 5.02 25.82
N LYS A 714 -90.62 5.41 27.11
CA LYS A 714 -91.54 4.81 28.10
C LYS A 714 -93.01 5.09 27.78
N GLN A 715 -93.34 6.35 27.48
CA GLN A 715 -94.71 6.75 27.10
C GLN A 715 -95.13 6.05 25.81
N LEU A 716 -94.24 6.00 24.82
CA LEU A 716 -94.53 5.34 23.55
C LEU A 716 -94.72 3.82 23.73
N MET A 717 -93.95 3.18 24.62
CA MET A 717 -94.17 1.77 24.95
C MET A 717 -95.57 1.53 25.50
N ASN A 718 -96.06 2.38 26.40
CA ASN A 718 -97.42 2.27 26.94
C ASN A 718 -98.50 2.43 25.86
N ILE A 719 -98.28 3.32 24.89
CA ILE A 719 -99.19 3.50 23.75
C ILE A 719 -99.22 2.22 22.88
N LEU A 720 -98.04 1.71 22.51
CA LEU A 720 -97.92 0.53 21.65
C LEU A 720 -98.41 -0.76 22.33
N LEU A 721 -98.39 -0.84 23.66
CA LEU A 721 -99.00 -1.97 24.39
C LEU A 721 -100.51 -2.10 24.13
N VAL A 722 -101.19 -0.99 23.83
CA VAL A 722 -102.62 -0.95 23.51
C VAL A 722 -102.86 -1.01 22.01
N SER A 723 -102.11 -0.25 21.21
CA SER A 723 -102.38 -0.10 19.77
C SER A 723 -101.69 -1.14 18.89
N ASP A 724 -100.54 -1.67 19.30
CA ASP A 724 -99.60 -2.40 18.41
C ASP A 724 -98.89 -3.55 19.15
N LYS A 725 -99.66 -4.35 19.89
CA LYS A 725 -99.13 -5.46 20.71
C LYS A 725 -98.40 -6.52 19.88
N ASP A 726 -98.84 -6.77 18.64
CA ASP A 726 -98.19 -7.70 17.70
C ASP A 726 -96.74 -7.28 17.40
N PHE A 727 -96.51 -6.00 17.10
CA PHE A 727 -95.16 -5.46 16.85
C PHE A 727 -94.22 -5.70 18.03
N LEU A 728 -94.69 -5.44 19.25
CA LEU A 728 -93.93 -5.64 20.48
C LEU A 728 -93.60 -7.12 20.71
N GLN A 729 -94.58 -8.02 20.51
CA GLN A 729 -94.41 -9.46 20.72
C GLN A 729 -93.48 -10.10 19.68
N ARG A 730 -93.71 -9.86 18.39
CA ARG A 730 -92.90 -10.44 17.29
C ARG A 730 -91.43 -10.02 17.35
N ASN A 731 -91.14 -8.82 17.85
CA ASN A 731 -89.78 -8.31 18.01
C ASN A 731 -89.20 -8.53 19.42
N ASN A 732 -89.93 -9.24 20.30
CA ASN A 732 -89.57 -9.51 21.69
C ASN A 732 -89.16 -8.24 22.45
N ILE A 733 -89.95 -7.17 22.32
CA ILE A 733 -89.71 -5.87 22.96
C ILE A 733 -90.28 -5.89 24.37
N THR A 734 -89.42 -6.18 25.34
CA THR A 734 -89.79 -6.31 26.77
C THR A 734 -89.54 -5.04 27.58
N ASP A 735 -88.78 -4.07 27.04
CA ASP A 735 -88.48 -2.81 27.70
C ASP A 735 -88.38 -1.63 26.71
N HIS A 736 -88.52 -0.42 27.25
CA HIS A 736 -88.47 0.81 26.48
C HIS A 736 -87.10 1.13 25.84
N TYR A 737 -85.99 0.56 26.34
CA TYR A 737 -84.67 0.77 25.73
C TYR A 737 -84.54 0.00 24.43
N LYS A 738 -85.03 -1.24 24.40
CA LYS A 738 -85.09 -2.04 23.18
C LYS A 738 -86.02 -1.40 22.16
N LEU A 739 -87.19 -0.93 22.62
CA LEU A 739 -88.10 -0.14 21.79
C LEU A 739 -87.39 1.09 21.20
N TYR A 740 -86.73 1.89 22.04
CA TYR A 740 -86.00 3.09 21.60
C TYR A 740 -84.95 2.75 20.54
N GLY A 741 -84.16 1.68 20.75
CA GLY A 741 -83.13 1.26 19.80
C GLY A 741 -83.72 0.91 18.43
N ILE A 742 -84.78 0.12 18.41
CA ILE A 742 -85.46 -0.29 17.17
C ILE A 742 -86.06 0.92 16.44
N LEU A 743 -86.75 1.81 17.16
CA LEU A 743 -87.31 3.02 16.56
C LEU A 743 -86.22 3.97 16.04
N SER A 744 -85.10 4.07 16.75
CA SER A 744 -83.94 4.83 16.29
C SER A 744 -83.35 4.24 15.02
N TYR A 745 -83.39 2.92 14.83
CA TYR A 745 -82.97 2.30 13.57
C TYR A 745 -83.97 2.61 12.45
N MET A 746 -85.27 2.40 12.71
CA MET A 746 -86.33 2.59 11.70
C MET A 746 -86.47 4.04 11.22
N PHE A 747 -86.32 5.02 12.12
CA PHE A 747 -86.74 6.40 11.85
C PHE A 747 -85.68 7.48 12.12
N ARG A 748 -84.38 7.13 12.25
CA ARG A 748 -83.29 8.11 12.53
C ARG A 748 -83.26 9.30 11.57
N ASP A 749 -83.71 9.10 10.33
CA ASP A 749 -83.71 10.14 9.32
C ASP A 749 -84.94 11.05 9.40
N GLU A 750 -85.99 10.64 10.10
CA GLU A 750 -87.24 11.40 10.25
C GLU A 750 -87.33 12.14 11.60
N PHE A 751 -86.74 11.59 12.66
CA PHE A 751 -86.81 12.16 14.02
C PHE A 751 -85.43 12.37 14.64
N TYR A 752 -85.38 13.24 15.66
CA TYR A 752 -84.21 13.39 16.50
C TYR A 752 -84.29 12.46 17.71
N PHE A 753 -83.29 11.59 17.85
CA PHE A 753 -83.20 10.60 18.92
C PHE A 753 -82.17 11.05 19.96
N SER A 754 -82.60 11.24 21.21
CA SER A 754 -81.71 11.46 22.37
C SER A 754 -82.24 10.76 23.61
N ARG A 755 -81.64 9.61 23.97
CA ARG A 755 -82.15 8.70 25.02
C ARG A 755 -82.57 9.44 26.30
N PRO A 756 -83.77 9.17 26.85
CA PRO A 756 -84.82 8.26 26.37
C PRO A 756 -85.84 8.93 25.40
N PHE A 757 -85.60 10.15 24.94
CA PHE A 757 -86.54 11.00 24.22
C PHE A 757 -86.43 10.94 22.69
N ILE A 758 -87.57 11.13 22.04
CA ILE A 758 -87.77 11.21 20.59
C ILE A 758 -88.44 12.57 20.31
N ALA A 759 -87.85 13.38 19.43
CA ALA A 759 -88.31 14.73 19.11
C ALA A 759 -88.35 14.97 17.58
N GLN A 760 -88.99 16.05 17.14
CA GLN A 760 -89.08 16.38 15.72
C GLN A 760 -87.74 16.94 15.20
N LYS A 761 -87.34 16.55 13.99
CA LYS A 761 -86.08 16.95 13.38
C LYS A 761 -86.12 18.46 13.08
N GLY A 762 -85.30 19.24 13.78
CA GLY A 762 -85.26 20.71 13.66
C GLY A 762 -85.48 21.48 14.98
N GLU A 763 -85.98 20.83 16.03
CA GLU A 763 -86.05 21.43 17.36
C GLU A 763 -84.65 21.53 17.99
N LYS A 764 -84.09 22.75 18.03
CA LYS A 764 -82.88 23.05 18.79
C LYS A 764 -83.19 23.00 20.30
N SER A 765 -82.48 22.13 21.01
CA SER A 765 -82.37 22.00 22.48
C SER A 765 -83.25 20.95 23.17
N LEU A 766 -82.72 19.72 23.22
CA LEU A 766 -82.96 18.79 24.33
C LEU A 766 -81.88 18.89 25.43
N LYS A 767 -80.87 19.75 25.23
CA LYS A 767 -79.85 20.08 26.25
C LYS A 767 -80.41 21.13 27.20
N GLY A 768 -81.15 20.70 28.24
CA GLY A 768 -81.53 21.64 29.30
C GLY A 768 -82.54 21.16 30.34
N ARG A 769 -83.38 20.16 30.04
CA ARG A 769 -84.31 19.63 31.07
C ARG A 769 -83.67 18.46 31.79
N ARG A 770 -82.96 18.76 32.89
CA ARG A 770 -82.63 17.77 33.93
C ARG A 770 -83.93 17.22 34.52
N CYS A 771 -83.87 15.97 34.98
CA CYS A 771 -84.81 15.45 35.97
C CYS A 771 -84.90 16.38 37.18
#